data_AF-A0A443SMA9-F1
#
_entry.id   AF-A0A443SMA9-F1
#
_cell.length_a   1.000
_cell.length_b   1.000
_cell.length_c   1.000
_cell.angle_alpha   90.00
_cell.angle_beta   90.00
_cell.angle_gamma   90.00
#
_symmetry.space_group_name_H-M   'P 1'
#
loop_
_entity.id
_entity.type
_entity.pdbx_description
1 polymer ?
#
loop_
_entity_poly.entity_id
_entity_poly.type
_entity_poly.pdbx_seq_one_letter_code
_entity_poly.pdbx_strand_id
1 'polypeptide(L)'
;MEKEQYRGSNRGMQISHLSFSIPSPLHLRKLSQIQCVNKTLYESTAGGGKGKTPGAYGVLDYRLGTSQKNAKCETCGEGLSDCCGHFGFIDIQLPVFHVGYFRFIIHILQTVCKSCSRVLLQEKDRTRYIMRLRKPDLSYLEKKSMLKEISDKCKKVKKCPYCDAFNGVIRKVALYKIVHVNVQTTTSKTKEEVLSLDSLELLENNRDIEEFIKKTKSELLDPIKVRSLFQKIPESDLPFLLIKHSRPEDLILTRIPVPPACIRPSVINEMDAGSNEDDLTIKLSEIIFVNDIIEKRKASGANISMINEDWDFLQLHIALYINSETSGIPFNMRPKKPSRGLVQRLKGKHGRFRGNLSGKRVDFSSRSVISPNPNLQIDEVGVPMHIAKILSYPERVCSANINKMKELVCNGPDVHPGANFVEEKQKGIKTFLKYGNRKAVAAKLKIGDIVERHLADGDIVLFNRQPSLHKLSIMSHKAKVHKHRTLQFNECVCTPYNADFDGDEMNLHLLQTEEAKAEAAVLMGTKNNIVTPRNGEPLIAAIQDFITGGYLLTVKNAFFDRSKASQLISSILSLSDHTPIDLPKPCIMKPRALWSGKQIFSLILKPHKNKGISINLKTKGRNYCGHGEEFCVNDSYVLIRNSELLSGTMDKSTLGSGSKTNIFYIILRNLNGDEAGNAMWRLARVTSYFLANRGFSLGIDDVTPTYGLLRAKGELLRQGYKKVDEYIANLKEGKLEPQPGRSAEETLEAMILKELSVIRDHAGKKCLDELAASNAPLLMALCGSKGSLINVSQMVACVGQQAIRGARVPDGYGNRSLPHFGRGEKSPLAKGFVENSFYSGLTTTEFFFHTMAGREGLLDTAVKTAETGYMQRRLVKALEDLVSHYDGSVRNSRGEVIQFVYGDDSLDPAAMEDNNKPVNLFPMLQNITASYPCYEELPLSADEISENVKEILNSWDSNISTNFKNELENFFQDFANKLISIQTAFKFVENKDMVNQINRITNTQLHKMMDAVKDKYLRAKLEPATAVGAICAQSIGEPATQMTLKTFHFAGIASMNITQGVPRIKELINAT
;
A
#
# COMPACT_ATOMS: atom_id res chain seq x y z
N MET A 1 -48.44 -42.65 -5.18
CA MET A 1 -47.61 -41.47 -5.43
C MET A 1 -48.00 -40.40 -4.43
N GLU A 2 -47.27 -40.31 -3.32
CA GLU A 2 -47.41 -39.15 -2.42
C GLU A 2 -46.95 -37.91 -3.19
N LYS A 3 -47.78 -36.87 -3.23
CA LYS A 3 -47.40 -35.60 -3.86
C LYS A 3 -46.34 -34.96 -2.96
N GLU A 4 -45.08 -34.92 -3.41
CA GLU A 4 -44.02 -34.22 -2.68
C GLU A 4 -44.41 -32.74 -2.49
N GLN A 5 -44.32 -32.26 -1.25
CA GLN A 5 -44.59 -30.87 -0.92
C GLN A 5 -43.51 -29.98 -1.56
N TYR A 6 -43.94 -28.93 -2.27
CA TYR A 6 -43.01 -27.96 -2.85
C TYR A 6 -42.11 -27.36 -1.76
N ARG A 7 -40.80 -27.62 -1.88
CA ARG A 7 -39.75 -27.00 -1.06
C ARG A 7 -38.86 -26.19 -1.99
N GLY A 8 -38.76 -24.88 -1.77
CA GLY A 8 -37.85 -24.03 -2.55
C GLY A 8 -36.41 -24.53 -2.38
N SER A 9 -35.81 -25.04 -3.45
CA SER A 9 -34.44 -25.54 -3.45
C SER A 9 -33.43 -24.40 -3.32
N ASN A 10 -32.56 -24.44 -2.31
CA ASN A 10 -31.34 -23.63 -2.14
C ASN A 10 -31.48 -22.14 -2.49
N ARG A 11 -32.25 -21.38 -1.69
CA ARG A 11 -32.28 -19.91 -1.79
C ARG A 11 -30.94 -19.32 -1.34
N GLY A 12 -30.16 -18.82 -2.28
CA GLY A 12 -29.01 -17.97 -1.97
C GLY A 12 -29.46 -16.73 -1.20
N MET A 13 -28.82 -16.46 -0.06
CA MET A 13 -29.11 -15.28 0.77
C MET A 13 -27.84 -14.45 0.92
N GLN A 14 -27.98 -13.13 0.94
CA GLN A 14 -26.88 -12.19 1.18
C GLN A 14 -26.99 -11.61 2.58
N ILE A 15 -25.86 -11.48 3.28
CA ILE A 15 -25.79 -10.88 4.61
C ILE A 15 -26.04 -9.38 4.50
N SER A 16 -27.09 -8.86 5.16
CA SER A 16 -27.43 -7.43 5.15
C SER A 16 -26.71 -6.61 6.23
N HIS A 17 -26.68 -7.11 7.46
CA HIS A 17 -26.06 -6.44 8.60
C HIS A 17 -25.70 -7.44 9.70
N LEU A 18 -24.78 -7.05 10.59
CA LEU A 18 -24.40 -7.82 11.77
C LEU A 18 -24.86 -7.08 13.03
N SER A 19 -25.69 -7.73 13.84
CA SER A 19 -26.12 -7.21 15.14
C SER A 19 -25.35 -7.90 16.26
N PHE A 20 -24.67 -7.11 17.09
CA PHE A 20 -23.92 -7.62 18.24
C PHE A 20 -24.77 -7.53 19.51
N SER A 21 -24.97 -8.66 20.18
CA SER A 21 -25.64 -8.76 21.47
C SER A 21 -24.88 -9.71 22.40
N ILE A 22 -25.17 -9.61 23.70
CA ILE A 22 -24.64 -10.52 24.71
C ILE A 22 -25.67 -11.64 24.90
N PRO A 23 -25.29 -12.92 24.74
CA PRO A 23 -26.21 -14.03 24.92
C PRO A 23 -26.54 -14.21 26.41
N SER A 24 -27.83 -14.37 26.72
CA SER A 24 -28.23 -14.69 28.08
C SER A 24 -27.77 -16.10 28.47
N PRO A 25 -27.59 -16.40 29.77
CA PRO A 25 -27.20 -17.74 30.22
C PRO A 25 -28.15 -18.84 29.72
N LEU A 26 -29.45 -18.54 29.62
CA LEU A 26 -30.46 -19.45 29.06
C LEU A 26 -30.26 -19.67 27.57
N HIS A 27 -29.95 -18.61 26.82
CA HIS A 27 -29.66 -18.71 25.40
C HIS A 27 -28.40 -19.55 25.13
N LEU A 28 -27.34 -19.36 25.93
CA LEU A 28 -26.14 -20.19 25.86
C LEU A 28 -26.44 -21.68 26.07
N ARG A 29 -27.33 -22.01 27.00
CA ARG A 29 -27.76 -23.40 27.22
C ARG A 29 -28.51 -23.98 26.02
N LYS A 30 -29.37 -23.18 25.37
CA LYS A 30 -30.08 -23.60 24.15
C LYS A 30 -29.15 -23.83 22.95
N LEU A 31 -28.07 -23.05 22.85
CA LEU A 31 -27.07 -23.20 21.79
C LEU A 31 -26.14 -24.39 22.00
N SER A 32 -25.98 -24.83 23.24
CA SER A 32 -25.00 -25.84 23.63
C SER A 32 -25.61 -27.24 23.59
N GLN A 33 -24.82 -28.22 23.12
CA GLN A 33 -25.26 -29.62 23.01
C GLN A 33 -25.02 -30.41 24.30
N ILE A 34 -23.91 -30.13 24.99
CA ILE A 34 -23.54 -30.84 26.22
C ILE A 34 -23.14 -29.87 27.34
N GLN A 35 -23.32 -30.33 28.57
CA GLN A 35 -22.73 -29.73 29.75
C GLN A 35 -21.39 -30.43 30.04
N CYS A 36 -20.30 -29.67 30.09
CA CYS A 36 -18.98 -30.20 30.42
C CYS A 36 -18.79 -30.19 31.94
N VAL A 37 -18.65 -31.37 32.53
CA VAL A 37 -18.45 -31.56 33.98
C VAL A 37 -17.18 -32.32 34.31
N ASN A 38 -16.67 -33.12 33.38
CA ASN A 38 -15.50 -33.95 33.63
C ASN A 38 -14.21 -33.18 33.35
N LYS A 39 -13.33 -33.09 34.34
CA LYS A 39 -12.00 -32.48 34.19
C LYS A 39 -11.00 -33.34 33.41
N THR A 40 -11.18 -34.66 33.44
CA THR A 40 -10.26 -35.60 32.79
C THR A 40 -10.42 -35.52 31.28
N LEU A 41 -9.30 -35.36 30.56
CA LEU A 41 -9.31 -35.16 29.12
C LEU A 41 -9.51 -36.47 28.37
N TYR A 42 -8.92 -37.55 28.87
CA TYR A 42 -8.95 -38.89 28.29
C TYR A 42 -9.24 -39.92 29.38
N GLU A 43 -9.94 -40.98 29.02
CA GLU A 43 -10.14 -42.13 29.90
C GLU A 43 -8.89 -43.03 29.92
N SER A 44 -8.50 -43.47 31.12
CA SER A 44 -7.40 -44.42 31.28
C SER A 44 -7.90 -45.84 30.98
N THR A 45 -7.87 -46.27 29.72
CA THR A 45 -8.12 -47.68 29.38
C THR A 45 -6.94 -48.54 29.84
N ALA A 46 -7.16 -49.33 30.88
CA ALA A 46 -6.23 -50.36 31.33
C ALA A 46 -6.18 -51.50 30.29
N GLY A 47 -5.24 -51.40 29.35
CA GLY A 47 -4.93 -52.49 28.41
C GLY A 47 -4.48 -51.98 27.05
N GLY A 48 -3.16 -51.78 26.88
CA GLY A 48 -2.34 -51.96 25.65
C GLY A 48 -2.83 -51.51 24.27
N GLY A 49 -3.96 -50.84 24.12
CA GLY A 49 -4.62 -50.54 22.85
C GLY A 49 -4.31 -49.12 22.35
N LYS A 50 -3.94 -49.02 21.07
CA LYS A 50 -3.74 -47.77 20.33
C LYS A 50 -5.06 -46.99 20.25
N GLY A 51 -5.30 -46.08 21.19
CA GLY A 51 -6.33 -45.04 21.10
C GLY A 51 -6.70 -44.46 22.46
N LYS A 52 -6.35 -43.18 22.70
CA LYS A 52 -6.88 -42.43 23.85
C LYS A 52 -8.29 -41.95 23.50
N THR A 53 -9.31 -42.52 24.13
CA THR A 53 -10.69 -42.06 23.99
C THR A 53 -10.89 -40.79 24.84
N PRO A 54 -11.49 -39.72 24.28
CA PRO A 54 -11.84 -38.55 25.08
C PRO A 54 -12.80 -38.94 26.20
N GLY A 55 -12.63 -38.35 27.39
CA GLY A 55 -13.51 -38.63 28.51
C GLY A 55 -14.94 -38.15 28.25
N ALA A 56 -15.94 -38.98 28.58
CA ALA A 56 -17.34 -38.60 28.43
C ALA A 56 -17.68 -37.36 29.29
N TYR A 57 -18.48 -36.44 28.72
CA TYR A 57 -18.85 -35.15 29.33
C TYR A 57 -17.65 -34.28 29.71
N GLY A 58 -16.50 -34.53 29.08
CA GLY A 58 -15.29 -33.73 29.19
C GLY A 58 -15.21 -32.63 28.12
N VAL A 59 -14.11 -31.88 28.14
CA VAL A 59 -13.90 -30.76 27.21
C VAL A 59 -13.51 -31.19 25.79
N LEU A 60 -13.20 -32.46 25.54
CA LEU A 60 -12.81 -33.03 24.23
C LEU A 60 -13.83 -34.04 23.68
N ASP A 61 -15.03 -34.09 24.28
CA ASP A 61 -16.11 -35.00 23.88
C ASP A 61 -16.49 -34.82 22.39
N TYR A 62 -16.68 -35.94 21.66
CA TYR A 62 -16.97 -35.93 20.23
C TYR A 62 -18.33 -35.32 19.87
N ARG A 63 -19.22 -35.12 20.85
CA ARG A 63 -20.44 -34.32 20.69
C ARG A 63 -20.16 -32.84 20.43
N LEU A 64 -18.98 -32.33 20.82
CA LEU A 64 -18.51 -30.98 20.52
C LEU A 64 -17.83 -30.85 19.14
N GLY A 65 -17.74 -31.96 18.39
CA GLY A 65 -17.02 -32.06 17.13
C GLY A 65 -15.75 -32.90 17.24
N THR A 66 -15.13 -33.17 16.09
CA THR A 66 -13.90 -33.97 15.98
C THR A 66 -12.71 -33.10 15.58
N SER A 67 -11.54 -33.35 16.17
CA SER A 67 -10.25 -32.81 15.76
C SER A 67 -9.38 -33.84 15.01
N GLN A 68 -9.87 -35.08 14.88
CA GLN A 68 -9.16 -36.19 14.27
C GLN A 68 -9.79 -36.58 12.94
N LYS A 69 -8.98 -36.93 11.93
CA LYS A 69 -9.47 -37.37 10.61
C LYS A 69 -10.24 -38.69 10.68
N ASN A 70 -9.87 -39.58 11.61
CA ASN A 70 -10.43 -40.92 11.72
C ASN A 70 -11.73 -40.98 12.56
N ALA A 71 -11.98 -39.95 13.37
CA ALA A 71 -13.17 -39.87 14.21
C ALA A 71 -14.24 -38.99 13.55
N LYS A 72 -15.50 -39.38 13.69
CA LYS A 72 -16.66 -38.61 13.25
C LYS A 72 -17.29 -37.89 14.44
N CYS A 73 -17.97 -36.79 14.17
CA CYS A 73 -18.74 -36.11 15.22
C CYS A 73 -19.99 -36.93 15.59
N GLU A 74 -20.26 -37.10 16.88
CA GLU A 74 -21.46 -37.80 17.35
C GLU A 74 -22.77 -37.00 17.13
N THR A 75 -22.67 -35.67 16.98
CA THR A 75 -23.83 -34.80 16.82
C THR A 75 -24.28 -34.68 15.37
N CYS A 76 -23.37 -34.43 14.42
CA CYS A 76 -23.72 -34.30 13.00
C CYS A 76 -23.36 -35.52 12.13
N GLY A 77 -22.56 -36.47 12.63
CA GLY A 77 -22.14 -37.65 11.87
C GLY A 77 -21.08 -37.39 10.79
N GLU A 78 -20.64 -36.13 10.63
CA GLU A 78 -19.69 -35.72 9.61
C GLU A 78 -18.23 -35.82 10.09
N GLY A 79 -17.31 -35.81 9.12
CA GLY A 79 -15.86 -35.76 9.37
C GLY A 79 -15.36 -34.33 9.66
N LEU A 80 -14.05 -34.19 9.82
CA LEU A 80 -13.42 -32.91 10.21
C LEU A 80 -13.58 -31.78 9.17
N SER A 81 -13.66 -32.09 7.88
CA SER A 81 -13.80 -31.08 6.82
C SER A 81 -15.17 -30.42 6.79
N ASP A 82 -16.21 -31.19 7.07
CA ASP A 82 -17.60 -30.79 6.85
C ASP A 82 -18.28 -30.38 8.17
N CYS A 83 -17.83 -30.94 9.30
CA CYS A 83 -18.37 -30.61 10.62
C CYS A 83 -18.10 -29.13 10.98
N CYS A 84 -19.18 -28.37 11.18
CA CYS A 84 -19.12 -26.97 11.64
C CYS A 84 -18.67 -26.82 13.11
N GLY A 85 -18.75 -27.90 13.89
CA GLY A 85 -18.49 -27.92 15.32
C GLY A 85 -19.67 -27.47 16.19
N HIS A 86 -19.74 -27.95 17.42
CA HIS A 86 -20.87 -27.70 18.33
C HIS A 86 -20.40 -27.15 19.67
N PHE A 87 -21.13 -26.18 20.22
CA PHE A 87 -20.81 -25.58 21.51
C PHE A 87 -21.23 -26.48 22.67
N GLY A 88 -20.46 -26.40 23.76
CA GLY A 88 -20.85 -26.89 25.08
C GLY A 88 -20.98 -25.73 26.05
N PHE A 89 -21.30 -26.03 27.31
CA PHE A 89 -21.26 -25.04 28.38
C PHE A 89 -20.74 -25.62 29.69
N ILE A 90 -20.20 -24.74 30.55
CA ILE A 90 -19.83 -25.01 31.93
C ILE A 90 -20.67 -24.10 32.83
N ASP A 91 -21.30 -24.69 33.83
CA ASP A 91 -22.00 -23.94 34.90
C ASP A 91 -21.03 -23.61 36.02
N ILE A 92 -20.97 -22.33 36.38
CA ILE A 92 -20.06 -21.85 37.43
C ILE A 92 -20.84 -21.72 38.74
N GLN A 93 -20.28 -22.27 39.82
CA GLN A 93 -20.90 -22.30 41.15
C GLN A 93 -21.02 -20.91 41.81
N LEU A 94 -20.17 -19.97 41.44
CA LEU A 94 -20.20 -18.58 41.89
C LEU A 94 -20.05 -17.65 40.67
N PRO A 95 -20.88 -16.60 40.54
CA PRO A 95 -20.80 -15.70 39.40
C PRO A 95 -19.46 -14.94 39.39
N VAL A 96 -18.95 -14.63 38.21
CA VAL A 96 -17.69 -13.88 38.04
C VAL A 96 -17.89 -12.70 37.10
N PHE A 97 -17.10 -11.65 37.28
CA PHE A 97 -17.06 -10.52 36.36
C PHE A 97 -16.45 -10.93 35.02
N HIS A 98 -17.08 -10.52 33.92
CA HIS A 98 -16.46 -10.65 32.60
C HIS A 98 -15.34 -9.60 32.43
N VAL A 99 -14.10 -10.04 32.20
CA VAL A 99 -12.92 -9.16 32.05
C VAL A 99 -13.13 -8.05 31.02
N GLY A 100 -13.70 -8.38 29.86
CA GLY A 100 -13.92 -7.41 28.78
C GLY A 100 -14.99 -6.37 29.09
N TYR A 101 -15.96 -6.70 29.96
CA TYR A 101 -17.07 -5.81 30.30
C TYR A 101 -16.88 -5.11 31.65
N PHE A 102 -15.82 -5.42 32.40
CA PHE A 102 -15.58 -4.90 33.73
C PHE A 102 -15.63 -3.36 33.82
N ARG A 103 -15.07 -2.66 32.83
CA ARG A 103 -15.14 -1.19 32.75
C ARG A 103 -16.57 -0.68 32.55
N PHE A 104 -17.38 -1.38 31.75
CA PHE A 104 -18.78 -1.04 31.53
C PHE A 104 -19.65 -1.36 32.75
N ILE A 105 -19.36 -2.45 33.48
CA ILE A 105 -20.00 -2.78 34.76
C ILE A 105 -19.80 -1.64 35.76
N ILE A 106 -18.57 -1.14 35.92
CA ILE A 106 -18.28 0.03 36.78
C ILE A 106 -19.06 1.25 36.31
N HIS A 107 -19.13 1.48 35.00
CA HIS A 107 -19.85 2.62 34.44
C HIS A 107 -21.35 2.55 34.76
N ILE A 108 -21.99 1.40 34.57
CA ILE A 108 -23.41 1.19 34.91
C ILE A 108 -23.61 1.39 36.40
N LEU A 109 -22.77 0.78 37.24
CA LEU A 109 -22.81 0.95 38.69
C LEU A 109 -22.67 2.43 39.09
N GLN A 110 -21.85 3.23 38.41
CA GLN A 110 -21.75 4.68 38.66
C GLN A 110 -23.02 5.45 38.27
N THR A 111 -23.82 4.94 37.33
CA THR A 111 -25.05 5.58 36.87
C THR A 111 -26.32 5.19 37.63
N VAL A 112 -26.36 4.02 38.25
CA VAL A 112 -27.55 3.50 38.95
C VAL A 112 -27.45 3.68 40.47
N CYS A 113 -28.59 3.73 41.13
CA CYS A 113 -28.68 3.72 42.59
C CYS A 113 -28.38 2.33 43.16
N LYS A 114 -27.62 2.25 44.26
CA LYS A 114 -27.19 0.97 44.87
C LYS A 114 -28.26 0.36 45.77
N SER A 115 -29.34 1.10 46.06
CA SER A 115 -30.48 0.62 46.83
C SER A 115 -31.66 0.26 45.91
N CYS A 116 -32.13 1.19 45.08
CA CYS A 116 -33.31 0.97 44.21
C CYS A 116 -32.99 0.58 42.76
N SER A 117 -31.71 0.55 42.34
CA SER A 117 -31.26 0.18 40.99
C SER A 117 -31.77 1.06 39.82
N ARG A 118 -32.50 2.15 40.10
CA ARG A 118 -32.88 3.14 39.07
C ARG A 118 -31.72 4.04 38.68
N VAL A 119 -31.74 4.53 37.44
CA VAL A 119 -30.75 5.50 36.94
C VAL A 119 -30.87 6.83 37.69
N LEU A 120 -29.74 7.38 38.14
CA LEU A 120 -29.63 8.61 38.93
C LEU A 120 -29.82 9.87 38.06
N LEU A 121 -30.97 9.99 37.41
CA LEU A 121 -31.37 11.13 36.59
C LEU A 121 -32.70 11.71 37.09
N GLN A 122 -32.83 13.02 37.04
CA GLN A 122 -34.10 13.70 37.26
C GLN A 122 -35.02 13.57 36.03
N GLU A 123 -36.33 13.66 36.23
CA GLU A 123 -37.32 13.47 35.15
C GLU A 123 -37.16 14.44 33.98
N LYS A 124 -36.76 15.69 34.25
CA LYS A 124 -36.45 16.70 33.22
C LYS A 124 -35.34 16.23 32.27
N ASP A 125 -34.25 15.71 32.83
CA ASP A 125 -33.13 15.18 32.05
C ASP A 125 -33.49 13.89 31.31
N ARG A 126 -34.28 13.01 31.94
CA ARG A 126 -34.76 11.77 31.31
C ARG A 126 -35.54 12.05 30.04
N THR A 127 -36.48 13.01 30.10
CA THR A 127 -37.29 13.42 28.96
C THR A 127 -36.41 13.97 27.83
N ARG A 128 -35.43 14.83 28.17
CA ARG A 128 -34.46 15.38 27.22
C ARG A 128 -33.64 14.30 26.51
N TYR A 129 -33.11 13.32 27.25
CA TYR A 129 -32.30 12.25 26.64
C TYR A 129 -33.15 11.27 25.82
N ILE A 130 -34.37 10.93 26.25
CA ILE A 130 -35.30 10.10 25.46
C ILE A 130 -35.58 10.75 24.10
N MET A 131 -35.86 12.06 24.06
CA MET A 131 -36.10 12.77 22.80
C MET A 131 -34.90 12.66 21.86
N ARG A 132 -33.67 12.81 22.37
CA ARG A 132 -32.44 12.64 21.57
C ARG A 132 -32.25 11.20 21.08
N LEU A 133 -32.55 10.21 21.90
CA LEU A 133 -32.41 8.78 21.56
C LEU A 133 -33.41 8.30 20.51
N ARG A 134 -34.55 9.00 20.36
CA ARG A 134 -35.56 8.70 19.34
C ARG A 134 -35.17 9.17 17.93
N LYS A 135 -34.09 9.95 17.78
CA LYS A 135 -33.59 10.35 16.46
C LYS A 135 -33.22 9.09 15.65
N PRO A 136 -33.78 8.88 14.44
CA PRO A 136 -33.59 7.65 13.67
C PRO A 136 -32.12 7.41 13.28
N ASP A 137 -31.40 8.45 12.89
CA ASP A 137 -30.01 8.37 12.41
C ASP A 137 -28.98 8.82 13.44
N LEU A 138 -29.05 8.26 14.65
CA LEU A 138 -28.09 8.59 15.71
C LEU A 138 -26.75 7.86 15.50
N SER A 139 -25.69 8.63 15.25
CA SER A 139 -24.33 8.12 15.03
C SER A 139 -23.75 7.42 16.26
N TYR A 140 -22.82 6.47 16.06
CA TYR A 140 -22.10 5.82 17.15
C TYR A 140 -21.31 6.81 18.02
N LEU A 141 -20.73 7.84 17.41
CA LEU A 141 -19.97 8.86 18.14
C LEU A 141 -20.87 9.72 19.04
N GLU A 142 -22.04 10.11 18.52
CA GLU A 142 -23.07 10.83 19.29
C GLU A 142 -23.57 9.97 20.46
N LYS A 143 -23.85 8.68 20.23
CA LYS A 143 -24.21 7.73 21.30
C LYS A 143 -23.14 7.67 22.40
N LYS A 144 -21.88 7.56 22.02
CA LYS A 144 -20.74 7.51 22.97
C LYS A 144 -20.59 8.81 23.75
N SER A 145 -20.75 9.96 23.10
CA SER A 145 -20.75 11.27 23.74
C SER A 145 -21.90 11.40 24.75
N MET A 146 -23.12 11.04 24.35
CA MET A 146 -24.30 11.04 25.21
C MET A 146 -24.13 10.15 26.44
N LEU A 147 -23.58 8.94 26.28
CA LEU A 147 -23.30 8.05 27.41
C LEU A 147 -22.36 8.69 28.44
N LYS A 148 -21.33 9.40 27.96
CA LYS A 148 -20.41 10.15 28.82
C LYS A 148 -21.13 11.30 29.54
N GLU A 149 -21.94 12.08 28.82
CA GLU A 149 -22.76 13.17 29.39
C GLU A 149 -23.69 12.66 30.50
N ILE A 150 -24.40 11.55 30.25
CA ILE A 150 -25.29 10.91 31.23
C ILE A 150 -24.49 10.48 32.47
N SER A 151 -23.38 9.78 32.27
CA SER A 151 -22.55 9.29 33.37
C SER A 151 -21.97 10.41 34.24
N ASP A 152 -21.49 11.49 33.62
CA ASP A 152 -20.89 12.60 34.36
C ASP A 152 -21.95 13.42 35.12
N LYS A 153 -23.21 13.43 34.66
CA LYS A 153 -24.34 13.95 35.46
C LYS A 153 -24.66 13.02 36.64
N CYS A 154 -24.83 11.72 36.40
CA CYS A 154 -25.19 10.77 37.45
C CYS A 154 -24.16 10.75 38.60
N LYS A 155 -22.86 10.86 38.30
CA LYS A 155 -21.79 10.92 39.32
C LYS A 155 -21.89 12.12 40.26
N LYS A 156 -22.52 13.22 39.85
CA LYS A 156 -22.70 14.43 40.69
C LYS A 156 -23.89 14.29 41.64
N VAL A 157 -24.83 13.38 41.33
CA VAL A 157 -26.05 13.15 42.11
C VAL A 157 -25.72 12.29 43.32
N LYS A 158 -25.63 12.92 44.51
CA LYS A 158 -25.29 12.24 45.77
C LYS A 158 -26.47 11.55 46.44
N LYS A 159 -27.70 12.05 46.28
CA LYS A 159 -28.93 11.44 46.82
C LYS A 159 -29.81 10.96 45.67
N CYS A 160 -30.37 9.76 45.80
CA CYS A 160 -31.22 9.18 44.76
C CYS A 160 -32.56 9.94 44.66
N PRO A 161 -33.00 10.36 43.46
CA PRO A 161 -34.28 11.06 43.30
C PRO A 161 -35.53 10.18 43.52
N TYR A 162 -35.37 8.86 43.68
CA TYR A 162 -36.48 7.91 43.82
C TYR A 162 -36.62 7.29 45.20
N CYS A 163 -35.50 7.06 45.92
CA CYS A 163 -35.51 6.38 47.22
C CYS A 163 -34.68 7.10 48.29
N ASP A 164 -34.20 8.32 48.02
CA ASP A 164 -33.38 9.18 48.88
C ASP A 164 -32.07 8.57 49.44
N ALA A 165 -31.73 7.34 49.07
CA ALA A 165 -30.49 6.69 49.47
C ALA A 165 -29.26 7.48 49.00
N PHE A 166 -28.24 7.54 49.86
CA PHE A 166 -26.97 8.16 49.53
C PHE A 166 -26.17 7.26 48.57
N ASN A 167 -25.60 7.85 47.53
CA ASN A 167 -24.81 7.17 46.52
C ASN A 167 -23.44 7.84 46.44
N GLY A 168 -22.49 7.32 47.22
CA GLY A 168 -21.10 7.74 47.12
C GLY A 168 -20.35 7.18 45.89
N VAL A 169 -19.03 7.39 45.87
CA VAL A 169 -18.19 7.13 44.70
C VAL A 169 -17.85 5.65 44.59
N ILE A 170 -17.92 5.10 43.37
CA ILE A 170 -17.45 3.75 43.06
C ILE A 170 -16.03 3.82 42.48
N ARG A 171 -15.13 3.01 43.04
CA ARG A 171 -13.74 2.91 42.60
C ARG A 171 -13.34 1.45 42.42
N LYS A 172 -12.39 1.22 41.51
CA LYS A 172 -11.66 -0.05 41.38
C LYS A 172 -10.50 -0.02 42.37
N VAL A 173 -10.41 -1.01 43.25
CA VAL A 173 -9.35 -1.07 44.30
C VAL A 173 -8.29 -2.11 43.96
N ALA A 174 -8.71 -3.29 43.49
CA ALA A 174 -7.80 -4.39 43.12
C ALA A 174 -8.22 -5.04 41.80
N LEU A 175 -7.55 -6.13 41.42
CA LEU A 175 -7.91 -6.91 40.24
C LEU A 175 -9.34 -7.47 40.41
N TYR A 176 -10.26 -7.05 39.53
CA TYR A 176 -11.68 -7.42 39.55
C TYR A 176 -12.47 -7.14 40.85
N LYS A 177 -11.98 -6.26 41.73
CA LYS A 177 -12.71 -5.83 42.95
C LYS A 177 -13.22 -4.40 42.83
N ILE A 178 -14.51 -4.20 43.13
CA ILE A 178 -15.22 -2.92 43.05
C ILE A 178 -15.65 -2.51 44.46
N VAL A 179 -15.37 -1.27 44.85
CA VAL A 179 -15.74 -0.75 46.16
C VAL A 179 -16.63 0.48 46.01
N HIS A 180 -17.70 0.54 46.81
CA HIS A 180 -18.59 1.68 46.96
C HIS A 180 -18.29 2.39 48.27
N VAL A 181 -17.76 3.62 48.18
CA VAL A 181 -17.44 4.43 49.35
C VAL A 181 -18.68 5.22 49.74
N ASN A 182 -19.33 4.85 50.85
CA ASN A 182 -20.63 5.39 51.23
C ASN A 182 -20.52 6.45 52.35
N VAL A 183 -19.67 7.47 52.16
CA VAL A 183 -19.40 8.50 53.18
C VAL A 183 -19.90 9.88 52.75
N GLN A 184 -20.68 10.52 53.62
CA GLN A 184 -20.95 11.96 53.57
C GLN A 184 -19.74 12.70 54.16
N THR A 185 -18.83 13.20 53.33
CA THR A 185 -17.88 14.22 53.80
C THR A 185 -18.62 15.55 53.91
N THR A 186 -19.26 15.80 55.05
CA THR A 186 -19.72 17.13 55.45
C THR A 186 -18.75 17.70 56.48
N THR A 187 -18.12 18.82 56.15
CA THR A 187 -17.25 19.65 56.99
C THR A 187 -18.03 20.40 58.07
N SER A 188 -18.95 19.75 58.80
CA SER A 188 -19.83 20.41 59.77
C SER A 188 -20.08 19.57 61.01
N LYS A 189 -19.78 20.17 62.17
CA LYS A 189 -19.72 19.64 63.54
C LYS A 189 -21.05 19.13 64.15
N THR A 190 -22.02 18.62 63.40
CA THR A 190 -23.32 18.25 64.03
C THR A 190 -23.95 16.95 63.53
N LYS A 191 -24.31 16.15 64.53
CA LYS A 191 -25.22 14.99 64.61
C LYS A 191 -24.61 13.58 64.50
N GLU A 192 -24.66 12.93 65.67
CA GLU A 192 -24.76 11.50 65.97
C GLU A 192 -24.80 10.59 64.74
N GLU A 193 -23.69 9.91 64.51
CA GLU A 193 -23.62 8.78 63.60
C GLU A 193 -24.43 7.63 64.21
N VAL A 194 -25.62 7.36 63.68
CA VAL A 194 -26.35 6.13 63.99
C VAL A 194 -25.53 4.96 63.43
N LEU A 195 -24.66 4.39 64.25
CA LEU A 195 -24.15 3.04 64.03
C LEU A 195 -25.37 2.12 63.98
N SER A 196 -25.49 1.31 62.92
CA SER A 196 -26.49 0.25 62.86
C SER A 196 -26.35 -0.65 64.09
N LEU A 197 -27.47 -1.14 64.65
CA LEU A 197 -27.52 -2.07 65.78
C LEU A 197 -26.50 -3.23 65.63
N ASP A 198 -26.40 -3.81 64.43
CA ASP A 198 -25.46 -4.88 64.09
C ASP A 198 -23.97 -4.50 64.29
N SER A 199 -23.62 -3.22 64.11
CA SER A 199 -22.25 -2.73 64.26
C SER A 199 -21.85 -2.58 65.72
N LEU A 200 -22.83 -2.36 66.62
CA LEU A 200 -22.61 -2.28 68.06
C LEU A 200 -22.38 -3.67 68.66
N GLU A 201 -23.15 -4.69 68.24
CA GLU A 201 -22.94 -6.10 68.64
C GLU A 201 -21.58 -6.66 68.18
N LEU A 202 -21.09 -6.26 67.01
CA LEU A 202 -19.77 -6.66 66.50
C LEU A 202 -18.61 -6.07 67.30
N LEU A 203 -18.75 -4.84 67.80
CA LEU A 203 -17.77 -4.16 68.63
C LEU A 203 -17.67 -4.76 70.03
N GLU A 204 -18.77 -5.32 70.55
CA GLU A 204 -18.78 -6.06 71.82
C GLU A 204 -18.02 -7.39 71.74
N ASN A 205 -18.10 -8.08 70.59
CA ASN A 205 -17.49 -9.40 70.40
C ASN A 205 -16.01 -9.36 69.99
N ASN A 206 -15.53 -8.28 69.36
CA ASN A 206 -14.13 -8.19 68.92
C ASN A 206 -13.63 -6.73 68.79
N ARG A 207 -12.91 -6.24 69.81
CA ARG A 207 -12.44 -4.84 69.90
C ARG A 207 -11.40 -4.46 68.84
N ASP A 208 -10.65 -5.41 68.30
CA ASP A 208 -9.64 -5.16 67.26
C ASP A 208 -10.26 -4.67 65.93
N ILE A 209 -11.57 -4.89 65.73
CA ILE A 209 -12.32 -4.50 64.53
C ILE A 209 -12.73 -3.00 64.59
N GLU A 210 -12.68 -2.37 65.76
CA GLU A 210 -13.10 -0.98 65.97
C GLU A 210 -12.30 0.01 65.09
N GLU A 211 -10.98 -0.18 65.01
CA GLU A 211 -10.11 0.66 64.19
C GLU A 211 -10.36 0.46 62.69
N PHE A 212 -10.73 -0.76 62.27
CA PHE A 212 -11.05 -1.10 60.88
C PHE A 212 -12.43 -0.60 60.45
N ILE A 213 -13.45 -0.68 61.31
CA ILE A 213 -14.81 -0.15 61.03
C ILE A 213 -14.78 1.38 60.92
N LYS A 214 -14.06 2.07 61.82
CA LYS A 214 -13.90 3.53 61.77
C LYS A 214 -13.14 3.99 60.52
N LYS A 215 -12.13 3.23 60.06
CA LYS A 215 -11.34 3.53 58.85
C LYS A 215 -12.01 3.10 57.53
N THR A 216 -12.86 2.07 57.55
CA THR A 216 -13.34 1.41 56.32
C THR A 216 -14.86 1.54 56.16
N LYS A 217 -15.36 2.76 55.95
CA LYS A 217 -16.77 3.03 55.56
C LYS A 217 -17.01 2.76 54.06
N SER A 218 -16.51 1.63 53.56
CA SER A 218 -16.55 1.27 52.15
C SER A 218 -17.03 -0.15 51.96
N GLU A 219 -18.07 -0.31 51.14
CA GLU A 219 -18.72 -1.58 50.86
C GLU A 219 -18.08 -2.25 49.62
N LEU A 220 -17.70 -3.52 49.74
CA LEU A 220 -17.24 -4.33 48.61
C LEU A 220 -18.46 -4.80 47.80
N LEU A 221 -18.43 -4.53 46.48
CA LEU A 221 -19.47 -4.96 45.56
C LEU A 221 -19.03 -6.24 44.82
N ASP A 222 -19.42 -7.39 45.38
CA ASP A 222 -19.15 -8.69 44.80
C ASP A 222 -20.05 -9.01 43.59
N PRO A 223 -19.63 -9.91 42.67
CA PRO A 223 -20.43 -10.27 41.50
C PRO A 223 -21.88 -10.70 41.79
N ILE A 224 -22.11 -11.39 42.92
CA ILE A 224 -23.45 -11.81 43.35
C ILE A 224 -24.34 -10.58 43.61
N LYS A 225 -23.80 -9.61 44.36
CA LYS A 225 -24.50 -8.38 44.73
C LYS A 225 -24.72 -7.48 43.53
N VAL A 226 -23.72 -7.34 42.66
CA VAL A 226 -23.86 -6.57 41.42
C VAL A 226 -24.91 -7.19 40.50
N ARG A 227 -24.99 -8.53 40.42
CA ARG A 227 -26.00 -9.21 39.62
C ARG A 227 -27.42 -8.96 40.13
N SER A 228 -27.63 -9.03 41.45
CA SER A 228 -28.95 -8.76 42.03
C SER A 228 -29.38 -7.30 41.82
N LEU A 229 -28.44 -6.35 41.84
CA LEU A 229 -28.70 -4.96 41.46
C LEU A 229 -29.08 -4.83 39.98
N PHE A 230 -28.34 -5.49 39.09
CA PHE A 230 -28.60 -5.45 37.65
C PHE A 230 -29.94 -6.07 37.26
N GLN A 231 -30.38 -7.11 37.97
CA GLN A 231 -31.71 -7.71 37.80
C GLN A 231 -32.84 -6.74 38.14
N LYS A 232 -32.65 -5.90 39.17
CA LYS A 232 -33.62 -4.91 39.64
C LYS A 232 -33.74 -3.68 38.74
N ILE A 233 -32.88 -3.51 37.74
CA ILE A 233 -32.95 -2.36 36.81
C ILE A 233 -34.24 -2.47 35.95
N PRO A 234 -35.11 -1.45 35.96
CA PRO A 234 -36.33 -1.46 35.17
C PRO A 234 -36.04 -1.29 33.68
N GLU A 235 -36.90 -1.86 32.83
CA GLU A 235 -36.73 -1.80 31.36
C GLU A 235 -36.81 -0.37 30.80
N SER A 236 -37.60 0.50 31.44
CA SER A 236 -37.71 1.91 31.09
C SER A 236 -36.40 2.69 31.26
N ASP A 237 -35.44 2.15 32.03
CA ASP A 237 -34.14 2.77 32.28
C ASP A 237 -33.04 2.27 31.31
N LEU A 238 -33.24 1.14 30.62
CA LEU A 238 -32.25 0.55 29.71
C LEU A 238 -31.81 1.46 28.55
N PRO A 239 -32.70 2.27 27.94
CA PRO A 239 -32.29 3.20 26.88
C PRO A 239 -31.23 4.21 27.31
N PHE A 240 -31.22 4.64 28.58
CA PHE A 240 -30.21 5.58 29.10
C PHE A 240 -28.84 4.95 29.25
N LEU A 241 -28.80 3.62 29.41
CA LEU A 241 -27.57 2.82 29.42
C LEU A 241 -27.14 2.40 27.99
N LEU A 242 -27.94 2.76 26.97
CA LEU A 242 -27.75 2.39 25.56
C LEU A 242 -27.74 0.88 25.29
N ILE A 243 -28.57 0.13 26.02
CA ILE A 243 -28.71 -1.32 25.85
C ILE A 243 -30.03 -1.63 25.13
N LYS A 244 -29.99 -2.27 23.95
CA LYS A 244 -31.18 -2.54 23.10
C LYS A 244 -31.64 -4.01 23.04
N HIS A 245 -30.75 -4.98 23.27
CA HIS A 245 -31.04 -6.42 23.04
C HIS A 245 -30.50 -7.36 24.13
N SER A 246 -29.95 -6.82 25.22
CA SER A 246 -29.42 -7.59 26.35
C SER A 246 -29.90 -7.00 27.66
N ARG A 247 -29.74 -7.73 28.77
CA ARG A 247 -29.94 -7.18 30.11
C ARG A 247 -28.58 -6.90 30.76
N PRO A 248 -28.47 -5.90 31.67
CA PRO A 248 -27.21 -5.63 32.36
C PRO A 248 -26.68 -6.83 33.16
N GLU A 249 -27.56 -7.71 33.64
CA GLU A 249 -27.17 -8.91 34.38
C GLU A 249 -26.37 -9.93 33.53
N ASP A 250 -26.56 -9.93 32.21
CA ASP A 250 -25.85 -10.81 31.27
C ASP A 250 -24.35 -10.46 31.19
N LEU A 251 -23.94 -9.28 31.69
CA LEU A 251 -22.52 -8.88 31.80
C LEU A 251 -21.76 -9.71 32.84
N ILE A 252 -22.46 -10.39 33.75
CA ILE A 252 -21.90 -11.21 34.81
C ILE A 252 -22.02 -12.67 34.39
N LEU A 253 -20.86 -13.35 34.37
CA LEU A 253 -20.79 -14.72 33.91
C LEU A 253 -21.27 -15.66 35.00
N THR A 254 -22.27 -16.45 34.67
CA THR A 254 -22.78 -17.58 35.47
C THR A 254 -22.56 -18.90 34.75
N ARG A 255 -22.41 -18.82 33.42
CA ARG A 255 -22.20 -19.93 32.51
C ARG A 255 -21.16 -19.49 31.48
N ILE A 256 -20.22 -20.37 31.16
CA ILE A 256 -19.21 -20.15 30.12
C ILE A 256 -19.50 -21.07 28.94
N PRO A 257 -19.55 -20.53 27.71
CA PRO A 257 -19.59 -21.37 26.52
C PRO A 257 -18.23 -22.04 26.31
N VAL A 258 -18.27 -23.35 26.11
CA VAL A 258 -17.14 -24.16 25.70
C VAL A 258 -17.10 -24.17 24.17
N PRO A 259 -16.03 -23.65 23.55
CA PRO A 259 -15.94 -23.62 22.10
C PRO A 259 -15.80 -25.03 21.53
N PRO A 260 -16.30 -25.27 20.30
CA PRO A 260 -16.14 -26.53 19.59
C PRO A 260 -14.68 -26.98 19.47
N ALA A 261 -14.48 -28.28 19.25
CA ALA A 261 -13.15 -28.87 19.09
C ALA A 261 -12.37 -28.27 17.89
N CYS A 262 -13.06 -27.85 16.82
CA CYS A 262 -12.43 -27.24 15.64
C CYS A 262 -11.72 -25.89 15.93
N ILE A 263 -12.11 -25.17 16.98
CA ILE A 263 -11.47 -23.91 17.40
C ILE A 263 -10.16 -24.16 18.16
N ARG A 264 -10.05 -25.33 18.79
CA ARG A 264 -8.97 -25.74 19.69
C ARG A 264 -8.48 -27.15 19.36
N PRO A 265 -7.86 -27.33 18.19
CA PRO A 265 -7.45 -28.64 17.71
C PRO A 265 -6.34 -29.22 18.59
N SER A 266 -6.42 -30.52 18.84
CA SER A 266 -5.36 -31.30 19.48
C SER A 266 -4.31 -31.69 18.45
N VAL A 267 -3.03 -31.58 18.78
CA VAL A 267 -1.93 -32.00 17.92
C VAL A 267 -1.39 -33.33 18.44
N ILE A 268 -1.58 -34.40 17.69
CA ILE A 268 -1.03 -35.72 18.01
C ILE A 268 0.35 -35.81 17.38
N ASN A 269 1.38 -36.08 18.18
CA ASN A 269 2.69 -36.43 17.64
C ASN A 269 2.65 -37.91 17.23
N GLU A 270 2.99 -38.23 15.99
CA GLU A 270 2.99 -39.64 15.53
C GLU A 270 4.18 -40.44 16.08
N MET A 271 5.27 -39.77 16.49
CA MET A 271 6.50 -40.42 16.98
C MET A 271 6.52 -40.67 18.50
N ASP A 272 5.88 -39.79 19.29
CA ASP A 272 5.71 -39.95 20.74
C ASP A 272 4.23 -40.20 21.03
N ALA A 273 3.88 -41.15 21.89
CA ALA A 273 2.48 -41.45 22.28
C ALA A 273 1.78 -40.34 23.11
N GLY A 274 2.20 -39.08 22.95
CA GLY A 274 1.65 -37.87 23.56
C GLY A 274 0.79 -37.06 22.60
N SER A 275 -0.28 -36.47 23.14
CA SER A 275 -1.04 -35.41 22.46
C SER A 275 -0.72 -34.07 23.12
N ASN A 276 -0.45 -33.06 22.29
CA ASN A 276 -0.35 -31.69 22.75
C ASN A 276 -1.71 -31.02 22.59
N GLU A 277 -2.31 -30.68 23.72
CA GLU A 277 -3.60 -30.00 23.78
C GLU A 277 -3.44 -28.49 23.69
N ASP A 278 -4.47 -27.84 23.17
CA ASP A 278 -4.50 -26.40 23.07
C ASP A 278 -4.63 -25.71 24.45
N ASP A 279 -4.05 -24.52 24.58
CA ASP A 279 -4.06 -23.70 25.81
C ASP A 279 -5.49 -23.49 26.33
N LEU A 280 -6.47 -23.31 25.43
CA LEU A 280 -7.88 -23.14 25.80
C LEU A 280 -8.45 -24.40 26.45
N THR A 281 -8.11 -25.58 25.93
CA THR A 281 -8.57 -26.87 26.48
C THR A 281 -8.04 -27.08 27.89
N ILE A 282 -6.76 -26.77 28.12
CA ILE A 282 -6.12 -26.86 29.43
C ILE A 282 -6.80 -25.87 30.40
N LYS A 283 -7.02 -24.62 29.99
CA LYS A 283 -7.67 -23.61 30.85
C LYS A 283 -9.13 -23.98 31.19
N LEU A 284 -9.87 -24.58 30.25
CA LEU A 284 -11.24 -25.04 30.52
C LEU A 284 -11.26 -26.20 31.53
N SER A 285 -10.31 -27.13 31.44
CA SER A 285 -10.17 -28.21 32.44
C SER A 285 -9.80 -27.66 33.82
N GLU A 286 -8.89 -26.67 33.90
CA GLU A 286 -8.58 -25.96 35.16
C GLU A 286 -9.81 -25.24 35.75
N ILE A 287 -10.64 -24.60 34.91
CA ILE A 287 -11.88 -23.93 35.36
C ILE A 287 -12.85 -24.95 35.97
N ILE A 288 -13.07 -26.09 35.31
CA ILE A 288 -13.91 -27.18 35.84
C ILE A 288 -13.35 -27.66 37.18
N PHE A 289 -12.03 -27.85 37.27
CA PHE A 289 -11.39 -28.32 38.49
C PHE A 289 -11.57 -27.36 39.68
N VAL A 290 -11.38 -26.05 39.48
CA VAL A 290 -11.60 -25.04 40.54
C VAL A 290 -13.08 -24.97 40.91
N ASN A 291 -13.97 -25.11 39.94
CA ASN A 291 -15.42 -25.13 40.16
C ASN A 291 -15.86 -26.31 41.05
N ASP A 292 -15.31 -27.51 40.81
CA ASP A 292 -15.54 -28.70 41.63
C ASP A 292 -15.00 -28.53 43.06
N ILE A 293 -13.85 -27.85 43.24
CA ILE A 293 -13.29 -27.57 44.58
C ILE A 293 -14.23 -26.66 45.37
N ILE A 294 -14.75 -25.60 44.75
CA ILE A 294 -15.69 -24.68 45.39
C ILE A 294 -16.97 -25.42 45.82
N GLU A 295 -17.49 -26.30 44.97
CA GLU A 295 -18.67 -27.11 45.28
C GLU A 295 -18.42 -28.03 46.48
N LYS A 296 -17.30 -28.75 46.50
CA LYS A 296 -16.93 -29.65 47.60
C LYS A 296 -16.71 -28.90 48.92
N ARG A 297 -16.04 -27.74 48.87
CA ARG A 297 -15.78 -26.92 50.07
C ARG A 297 -17.06 -26.29 50.63
N LYS A 298 -18.02 -25.93 49.77
CA LYS A 298 -19.36 -25.51 50.22
C LYS A 298 -20.10 -26.65 50.91
N ALA A 299 -20.06 -27.86 50.33
CA ALA A 299 -20.71 -29.03 50.91
C ALA A 299 -20.07 -29.47 52.24
N SER A 300 -18.74 -29.33 52.38
CA SER A 300 -18.02 -29.70 53.61
C SER A 300 -18.03 -28.63 54.69
N GLY A 301 -18.67 -27.47 54.47
CA GLY A 301 -18.71 -26.37 55.44
C GLY A 301 -17.35 -25.69 55.70
N ALA A 302 -16.50 -25.55 54.68
CA ALA A 302 -15.18 -24.92 54.82
C ALA A 302 -15.26 -23.43 55.19
N ASN A 303 -14.17 -22.88 55.73
CA ASN A 303 -14.08 -21.47 56.11
C ASN A 303 -14.30 -20.53 54.91
N ILE A 304 -15.07 -19.45 55.12
CA ILE A 304 -15.43 -18.43 54.12
C ILE A 304 -14.18 -17.83 53.46
N SER A 305 -13.09 -17.65 54.21
CA SER A 305 -11.82 -17.13 53.68
C SER A 305 -11.27 -18.00 52.54
N MET A 306 -11.31 -19.34 52.70
CA MET A 306 -10.84 -20.28 51.67
C MET A 306 -11.74 -20.28 50.44
N ILE A 307 -13.06 -20.17 50.62
CA ILE A 307 -14.02 -20.08 49.51
C ILE A 307 -13.80 -18.79 48.71
N ASN A 308 -13.53 -17.67 49.38
CA ASN A 308 -13.22 -16.40 48.73
C ASN A 308 -11.90 -16.45 47.96
N GLU A 309 -10.88 -17.14 48.49
CA GLU A 309 -9.62 -17.33 47.80
C GLU A 309 -9.80 -18.18 46.51
N ASP A 310 -10.53 -19.29 46.58
CA ASP A 310 -10.85 -20.10 45.41
C ASP A 310 -11.70 -19.33 44.39
N TRP A 311 -12.60 -18.47 44.86
CA TRP A 311 -13.42 -17.63 43.99
C TRP A 311 -12.58 -16.58 43.26
N ASP A 312 -11.61 -15.97 43.94
CA ASP A 312 -10.61 -15.09 43.31
C ASP A 312 -9.77 -15.87 42.26
N PHE A 313 -9.39 -17.12 42.55
CA PHE A 313 -8.73 -18.00 41.57
C PHE A 313 -9.62 -18.27 40.35
N LEU A 314 -10.89 -18.62 40.56
CA LEU A 314 -11.85 -18.88 39.47
C LEU A 314 -12.01 -17.63 38.57
N GLN A 315 -12.17 -16.46 39.18
CA GLN A 315 -12.24 -15.17 38.49
C GLN A 315 -10.97 -14.92 37.66
N LEU A 316 -9.80 -15.28 38.16
CA LEU A 316 -8.53 -15.14 37.46
C LEU A 316 -8.40 -16.13 36.30
N HIS A 317 -8.71 -17.43 36.48
CA HIS A 317 -8.62 -18.42 35.40
C HIS A 317 -9.54 -18.06 34.23
N ILE A 318 -10.75 -17.59 34.51
CA ILE A 318 -11.70 -17.13 33.49
C ILE A 318 -11.21 -15.84 32.81
N ALA A 319 -10.62 -14.93 33.58
CA ALA A 319 -10.00 -13.73 33.02
C ALA A 319 -8.82 -14.07 32.08
N LEU A 320 -7.96 -15.02 32.46
CA LEU A 320 -6.82 -15.47 31.65
C LEU A 320 -7.26 -16.24 30.40
N TYR A 321 -8.35 -17.02 30.49
CA TYR A 321 -8.97 -17.70 29.36
C TYR A 321 -9.39 -16.71 28.25
N ILE A 322 -9.99 -15.58 28.64
CA ILE A 322 -10.38 -14.53 27.68
C ILE A 322 -9.17 -13.68 27.28
N ASN A 323 -8.44 -13.14 28.25
CA ASN A 323 -7.29 -12.27 28.06
C ASN A 323 -6.13 -12.62 29.02
N SER A 324 -5.14 -13.34 28.48
CA SER A 324 -4.00 -13.81 29.26
C SER A 324 -2.98 -12.72 29.63
N GLU A 325 -3.10 -11.51 29.09
CA GLU A 325 -2.20 -10.36 29.36
C GLU A 325 -2.81 -9.34 30.33
N THR A 326 -3.71 -9.80 31.20
CA THR A 326 -4.33 -8.92 32.20
C THR A 326 -3.27 -8.37 33.16
N SER A 327 -3.20 -7.04 33.30
CA SER A 327 -2.27 -6.38 34.23
C SER A 327 -2.79 -6.38 35.67
N GLY A 328 -1.87 -6.40 36.65
CA GLY A 328 -2.21 -6.33 38.07
C GLY A 328 -2.51 -7.67 38.74
N ILE A 329 -1.99 -8.78 38.18
CA ILE A 329 -2.09 -10.11 38.79
C ILE A 329 -1.12 -10.20 39.97
N PRO A 330 -1.60 -10.60 41.17
CA PRO A 330 -0.77 -10.86 42.35
C PRO A 330 0.37 -11.85 42.06
N PHE A 331 1.54 -11.67 42.68
CA PHE A 331 2.74 -12.46 42.37
C PHE A 331 2.54 -13.97 42.58
N ASN A 332 1.84 -14.36 43.64
CA ASN A 332 1.48 -15.74 43.97
C ASN A 332 0.55 -16.40 42.93
N MET A 333 -0.18 -15.61 42.13
CA MET A 333 -1.16 -16.10 41.15
C MET A 333 -0.70 -15.90 39.70
N ARG A 334 0.54 -15.45 39.46
CA ARG A 334 1.03 -15.23 38.09
C ARG A 334 1.27 -16.56 37.37
N PRO A 335 0.79 -16.72 36.12
CA PRO A 335 1.08 -17.91 35.34
C PRO A 335 2.58 -18.00 35.03
N LYS A 336 3.18 -19.16 35.28
CA LYS A 336 4.61 -19.42 35.01
C LYS A 336 4.94 -19.41 33.50
N LYS A 337 3.99 -19.83 32.67
CA LYS A 337 4.10 -19.82 31.20
C LYS A 337 3.00 -18.92 30.60
N PRO A 338 3.32 -18.08 29.60
CA PRO A 338 2.31 -17.29 28.91
C PRO A 338 1.44 -18.20 28.05
N SER A 339 0.12 -18.18 28.29
CA SER A 339 -0.88 -18.90 27.50
C SER A 339 -1.59 -18.00 26.50
N ARG A 340 -2.10 -18.54 25.39
CA ARG A 340 -2.88 -17.76 24.41
C ARG A 340 -4.39 -17.86 24.67
N GLY A 341 -4.93 -16.83 25.34
CA GLY A 341 -6.37 -16.63 25.47
C GLY A 341 -7.04 -16.21 24.15
N LEU A 342 -8.36 -16.00 24.20
CA LEU A 342 -9.16 -15.63 23.02
C LEU A 342 -8.70 -14.30 22.39
N VAL A 343 -8.43 -13.28 23.22
CA VAL A 343 -8.00 -11.95 22.74
C VAL A 343 -6.66 -12.03 22.00
N GLN A 344 -5.71 -12.81 22.50
CA GLN A 344 -4.39 -13.02 21.88
C GLN A 344 -4.49 -13.61 20.47
N ARG A 345 -5.48 -14.47 20.21
CA ARG A 345 -5.72 -15.08 18.89
C ARG A 345 -6.36 -14.10 17.90
N LEU A 346 -7.07 -13.10 18.39
CA LEU A 346 -7.73 -12.09 17.56
C LEU A 346 -6.80 -10.91 17.23
N LYS A 347 -6.02 -10.44 18.20
CA LYS A 347 -5.16 -9.25 18.05
C LYS A 347 -3.78 -9.57 17.44
N GLY A 348 -3.07 -8.52 17.03
CA GLY A 348 -1.69 -8.61 16.56
C GLY A 348 -1.55 -8.98 15.08
N LYS A 349 -0.31 -9.15 14.60
CA LYS A 349 0.01 -9.44 13.19
C LYS A 349 -0.45 -10.84 12.77
N HIS A 350 -0.27 -11.83 13.65
CA HIS A 350 -0.69 -13.22 13.45
C HIS A 350 -2.12 -13.51 13.92
N GLY A 351 -2.83 -12.49 14.43
CA GLY A 351 -4.21 -12.63 14.85
C GLY A 351 -5.17 -12.75 13.67
N ARG A 352 -6.38 -13.25 13.92
CA ARG A 352 -7.37 -13.55 12.87
C ARG A 352 -7.69 -12.38 11.94
N PHE A 353 -7.90 -11.18 12.47
CA PHE A 353 -8.27 -10.02 11.65
C PHE A 353 -7.23 -9.66 10.59
N ARG A 354 -5.94 -9.83 10.89
CA ARG A 354 -4.83 -9.46 9.99
C ARG A 354 -4.28 -10.65 9.20
N GLY A 355 -4.05 -11.78 9.85
CA GLY A 355 -3.35 -12.93 9.27
C GLY A 355 -4.25 -13.97 8.60
N ASN A 356 -5.57 -13.90 8.78
CA ASN A 356 -6.53 -14.85 8.20
C ASN A 356 -7.66 -14.18 7.42
N LEU A 357 -8.14 -13.02 7.86
CA LEU A 357 -9.25 -12.31 7.22
C LEU A 357 -8.74 -11.31 6.17
N SER A 358 -7.98 -10.29 6.59
CA SER A 358 -7.48 -9.25 5.67
C SER A 358 -6.40 -9.79 4.72
N GLY A 359 -5.52 -10.66 5.23
CA GLY A 359 -4.54 -11.39 4.44
C GLY A 359 -4.68 -12.87 4.72
N LYS A 360 -4.57 -13.69 3.68
CA LYS A 360 -4.60 -15.16 3.77
C LYS A 360 -3.68 -15.76 2.71
N ARG A 361 -3.25 -17.00 2.95
CA ARG A 361 -2.60 -17.80 1.90
C ARG A 361 -3.67 -18.21 0.89
N VAL A 362 -3.30 -18.17 -0.39
CA VAL A 362 -4.19 -18.52 -1.50
C VAL A 362 -3.53 -19.61 -2.34
N ASP A 363 -4.35 -20.54 -2.81
CA ASP A 363 -3.92 -21.60 -3.72
C ASP A 363 -3.75 -21.05 -5.14
N PHE A 364 -3.34 -21.90 -6.08
CA PHE A 364 -3.07 -21.54 -7.49
C PHE A 364 -2.10 -20.36 -7.63
N SER A 365 -1.08 -20.34 -6.77
CA SER A 365 -0.01 -19.37 -6.78
C SER A 365 1.35 -20.04 -6.88
N SER A 366 2.34 -19.32 -7.41
CA SER A 366 3.72 -19.76 -7.52
C SER A 366 4.66 -18.60 -7.24
N ARG A 367 5.91 -18.93 -6.92
CA ARG A 367 6.98 -17.97 -6.66
C ARG A 367 8.28 -18.52 -7.23
N SER A 368 9.00 -17.68 -7.96
CA SER A 368 10.31 -18.03 -8.53
C SER A 368 11.15 -16.77 -8.71
N VAL A 369 12.46 -16.97 -8.86
CA VAL A 369 13.42 -15.91 -9.20
C VAL A 369 13.08 -15.32 -10.56
N ILE A 370 13.21 -14.01 -10.69
CA ILE A 370 12.97 -13.30 -11.95
C ILE A 370 14.23 -13.17 -12.80
N SER A 371 14.05 -13.09 -14.11
CA SER A 371 15.13 -12.87 -15.09
C SER A 371 14.64 -11.99 -16.24
N PRO A 372 15.52 -11.18 -16.85
CA PRO A 372 15.15 -10.30 -17.96
C PRO A 372 14.88 -11.10 -19.24
N ASN A 373 13.92 -10.65 -20.05
CA ASN A 373 13.76 -11.12 -21.43
C ASN A 373 13.17 -10.01 -22.32
N PRO A 374 14.01 -9.31 -23.12
CA PRO A 374 13.57 -8.17 -23.94
C PRO A 374 12.75 -8.60 -25.17
N ASN A 375 12.69 -9.90 -25.48
CA ASN A 375 11.92 -10.41 -26.62
C ASN A 375 10.43 -10.58 -26.30
N LEU A 376 10.06 -10.69 -25.01
CA LEU A 376 8.67 -10.75 -24.58
C LEU A 376 8.00 -9.39 -24.75
N GLN A 377 6.72 -9.38 -25.10
CA GLN A 377 5.95 -8.14 -25.08
C GLN A 377 5.83 -7.61 -23.66
N ILE A 378 5.53 -6.32 -23.51
CA ILE A 378 5.41 -5.69 -22.20
C ILE A 378 4.24 -6.26 -21.37
N ASP A 379 3.20 -6.80 -22.01
CA ASP A 379 2.07 -7.45 -21.36
C ASP A 379 2.26 -8.97 -21.21
N GLU A 380 3.42 -9.53 -21.55
CA GLU A 380 3.72 -10.95 -21.43
C GLU A 380 4.65 -11.26 -20.25
N VAL A 381 4.42 -12.42 -19.62
CA VAL A 381 5.31 -13.00 -18.62
C VAL A 381 5.67 -14.43 -19.01
N GLY A 382 6.95 -14.71 -19.08
CA GLY A 382 7.52 -16.03 -19.28
C GLY A 382 7.30 -16.90 -18.04
N VAL A 383 6.53 -17.98 -18.21
CA VAL A 383 6.21 -18.94 -17.17
C VAL A 383 6.96 -20.25 -17.41
N PRO A 384 7.71 -20.76 -16.42
CA PRO A 384 8.33 -22.07 -16.49
C PRO A 384 7.34 -23.20 -16.78
N MET A 385 7.74 -24.12 -17.66
CA MET A 385 7.02 -25.37 -17.96
C MET A 385 6.63 -26.16 -16.69
N HIS A 386 7.51 -26.17 -15.69
CA HIS A 386 7.25 -26.85 -14.41
C HIS A 386 6.08 -26.22 -13.64
N ILE A 387 5.99 -24.88 -13.65
CA ILE A 387 4.90 -24.15 -13.01
C ILE A 387 3.61 -24.33 -13.82
N ALA A 388 3.70 -24.26 -15.15
CA ALA A 388 2.56 -24.37 -16.06
C ALA A 388 1.82 -25.72 -15.96
N LYS A 389 2.54 -26.82 -15.71
CA LYS A 389 1.93 -28.15 -15.50
C LYS A 389 1.21 -28.29 -14.15
N ILE A 390 1.63 -27.55 -13.13
CA ILE A 390 1.05 -27.62 -11.78
C ILE A 390 -0.15 -26.68 -11.66
N LEU A 391 0.00 -25.43 -12.12
CA LEU A 391 -1.08 -24.46 -12.10
C LEU A 391 -2.11 -24.83 -13.18
N SER A 392 -3.29 -25.28 -12.74
CA SER A 392 -4.40 -25.61 -13.61
C SER A 392 -5.47 -24.52 -13.66
N TYR A 393 -6.12 -24.42 -14.82
CA TYR A 393 -7.29 -23.57 -15.05
C TYR A 393 -8.53 -24.44 -15.28
N PRO A 394 -9.63 -24.24 -14.53
CA PRO A 394 -10.86 -25.00 -14.68
C PRO A 394 -11.65 -24.50 -15.91
N GLU A 395 -11.32 -25.05 -17.06
CA GLU A 395 -11.98 -24.74 -18.32
C GLU A 395 -13.31 -25.50 -18.41
N ARG A 396 -14.43 -24.78 -18.51
CA ARG A 396 -15.74 -25.41 -18.71
C ARG A 396 -15.89 -25.85 -20.16
N VAL A 397 -16.28 -27.10 -20.37
CA VAL A 397 -16.48 -27.67 -21.70
C VAL A 397 -17.71 -27.06 -22.36
N CYS A 398 -17.51 -26.42 -23.51
CA CYS A 398 -18.53 -25.84 -24.37
C CYS A 398 -18.42 -26.43 -25.78
N SER A 399 -19.37 -26.10 -26.66
CA SER A 399 -19.36 -26.55 -28.05
C SER A 399 -18.10 -26.11 -28.81
N ALA A 400 -17.55 -24.94 -28.48
CA ALA A 400 -16.38 -24.38 -29.16
C ALA A 400 -15.04 -25.04 -28.73
N ASN A 401 -14.90 -25.47 -27.47
CA ASN A 401 -13.64 -25.97 -26.94
C ASN A 401 -13.58 -27.50 -26.77
N ILE A 402 -14.68 -28.23 -26.98
CA ILE A 402 -14.77 -29.68 -26.72
C ILE A 402 -13.66 -30.50 -27.40
N ASN A 403 -13.33 -30.20 -28.65
CA ASN A 403 -12.30 -30.92 -29.41
C ASN A 403 -10.92 -30.68 -28.80
N LYS A 404 -10.61 -29.42 -28.47
CA LYS A 404 -9.37 -29.04 -27.80
C LYS A 404 -9.26 -29.69 -26.42
N MET A 405 -10.34 -29.73 -25.65
CA MET A 405 -10.35 -30.36 -24.32
C MET A 405 -10.10 -31.87 -24.40
N LYS A 406 -10.69 -32.56 -25.38
CA LYS A 406 -10.44 -33.99 -25.60
C LYS A 406 -8.95 -34.27 -25.88
N GLU A 407 -8.30 -33.43 -26.67
CA GLU A 407 -6.87 -33.54 -26.95
C GLU A 407 -6.03 -33.36 -25.68
N LEU A 408 -6.29 -32.32 -24.88
CA LEU A 408 -5.58 -32.07 -23.62
C LEU A 408 -5.76 -33.20 -22.59
N VAL A 409 -6.96 -33.76 -22.49
CA VAL A 409 -7.23 -34.92 -21.62
C VAL A 409 -6.47 -36.15 -22.09
N CYS A 410 -6.33 -36.36 -23.41
CA CYS A 410 -5.53 -37.46 -23.96
C CYS A 410 -4.04 -37.29 -23.64
N ASN A 411 -3.51 -36.07 -23.73
CA ASN A 411 -2.12 -35.75 -23.37
C ASN A 411 -1.85 -36.04 -21.88
N GLY A 412 -2.79 -35.70 -21.00
CA GLY A 412 -2.72 -35.97 -19.56
C GLY A 412 -1.81 -34.99 -18.80
N PRO A 413 -1.38 -35.34 -17.58
CA PRO A 413 -0.71 -34.38 -16.67
C PRO A 413 0.79 -34.19 -16.94
N ASP A 414 1.47 -35.16 -17.56
CA ASP A 414 2.94 -35.13 -17.68
C ASP A 414 3.44 -34.35 -18.90
N VAL A 415 2.61 -34.20 -19.95
CA VAL A 415 2.94 -33.51 -21.20
C VAL A 415 2.21 -32.17 -21.24
N HIS A 416 2.93 -31.10 -21.56
CA HIS A 416 2.33 -29.80 -21.85
C HIS A 416 2.24 -29.62 -23.37
N PRO A 417 1.11 -29.15 -23.92
CA PRO A 417 -0.13 -28.78 -23.22
C PRO A 417 -0.98 -30.01 -22.85
N GLY A 418 -1.48 -30.06 -21.61
CA GLY A 418 -2.24 -31.20 -21.07
C GLY A 418 -3.27 -30.80 -20.00
N ALA A 419 -3.73 -31.77 -19.20
CA ALA A 419 -4.71 -31.57 -18.14
C ALA A 419 -4.48 -32.50 -16.94
N ASN A 420 -4.85 -32.02 -15.75
CA ASN A 420 -4.64 -32.75 -14.48
C ASN A 420 -5.91 -33.47 -14.02
N PHE A 421 -7.06 -32.79 -14.03
CA PHE A 421 -8.32 -33.33 -13.50
C PHE A 421 -9.49 -33.13 -14.46
N VAL A 422 -10.49 -34.00 -14.36
CA VAL A 422 -11.80 -33.86 -15.00
C VAL A 422 -12.88 -34.02 -13.94
N GLU A 423 -13.80 -33.06 -13.87
CA GLU A 423 -14.93 -33.06 -12.97
C GLU A 423 -16.24 -33.22 -13.76
N GLU A 424 -16.96 -34.31 -13.47
CA GLU A 424 -18.27 -34.59 -14.08
C GLU A 424 -19.36 -33.73 -13.42
N LYS A 425 -20.12 -32.97 -14.21
CA LYS A 425 -21.14 -32.04 -13.69
C LYS A 425 -22.20 -32.70 -12.80
N GLN A 426 -22.58 -33.95 -13.10
CA GLN A 426 -23.67 -34.64 -12.39
C GLN A 426 -23.25 -35.20 -11.04
N LYS A 427 -21.98 -35.61 -10.90
CA LYS A 427 -21.49 -36.30 -9.70
C LYS A 427 -20.60 -35.41 -8.83
N GLY A 428 -20.01 -34.36 -9.39
CA GLY A 428 -19.02 -33.51 -8.69
C GLY A 428 -17.74 -34.25 -8.30
N ILE A 429 -17.50 -35.44 -8.87
CA ILE A 429 -16.31 -36.25 -8.57
C ILE A 429 -15.17 -35.80 -9.48
N LYS A 430 -14.05 -35.38 -8.89
CA LYS A 430 -12.81 -35.07 -9.59
C LYS A 430 -12.02 -36.35 -9.89
N THR A 431 -11.89 -36.68 -11.16
CA THR A 431 -11.06 -37.80 -11.62
C THR A 431 -9.65 -37.28 -11.94
N PHE A 432 -8.63 -37.85 -11.31
CA PHE A 432 -7.23 -37.50 -11.58
C PHE A 432 -6.70 -38.26 -12.80
N LEU A 433 -6.30 -37.53 -13.85
CA LEU A 433 -5.93 -38.08 -15.16
C LEU A 433 -4.59 -38.85 -15.18
N LYS A 434 -3.82 -38.80 -14.10
CA LYS A 434 -2.62 -39.65 -13.94
C LYS A 434 -2.97 -41.13 -13.90
N TYR A 435 -4.17 -41.46 -13.41
CA TYR A 435 -4.65 -42.82 -13.28
C TYR A 435 -5.84 -43.06 -14.23
N GLY A 436 -5.98 -44.30 -14.71
CA GLY A 436 -7.08 -44.70 -15.60
C GLY A 436 -6.82 -44.44 -17.09
N ASN A 437 -7.79 -44.87 -17.93
CA ASN A 437 -7.69 -44.77 -19.38
C ASN A 437 -8.18 -43.40 -19.89
N ARG A 438 -7.22 -42.52 -20.20
CA ARG A 438 -7.44 -41.16 -20.70
C ARG A 438 -8.33 -41.07 -21.95
N LYS A 439 -8.18 -42.01 -22.90
CA LYS A 439 -8.98 -42.03 -24.14
C LYS A 439 -10.46 -42.29 -23.86
N ALA A 440 -10.75 -43.17 -22.89
CA ALA A 440 -12.12 -43.46 -22.48
C ALA A 440 -12.76 -42.26 -21.76
N VAL A 441 -12.00 -41.53 -20.94
CA VAL A 441 -12.47 -40.31 -20.26
C VAL A 441 -12.74 -39.21 -21.30
N ALA A 442 -11.83 -38.98 -22.24
CA ALA A 442 -12.02 -38.00 -23.31
C ALA A 442 -13.25 -38.31 -24.19
N ALA A 443 -13.50 -39.59 -24.50
CA ALA A 443 -14.69 -39.99 -25.25
C ALA A 443 -16.01 -39.71 -24.50
N LYS A 444 -15.99 -39.79 -23.17
CA LYS A 444 -17.15 -39.57 -22.29
C LYS A 444 -17.40 -38.09 -21.95
N LEU A 445 -16.50 -37.19 -22.33
CA LEU A 445 -16.58 -35.76 -22.02
C LEU A 445 -17.86 -35.12 -22.58
N LYS A 446 -18.64 -34.45 -21.73
CA LYS A 446 -19.90 -33.78 -22.09
C LYS A 446 -19.80 -32.26 -21.93
N ILE A 447 -20.71 -31.57 -22.60
CA ILE A 447 -20.88 -30.12 -22.43
C ILE A 447 -21.31 -29.83 -20.99
N GLY A 448 -20.59 -28.92 -20.34
CA GLY A 448 -20.80 -28.55 -18.94
C GLY A 448 -19.91 -29.27 -17.93
N ASP A 449 -19.14 -30.28 -18.34
CA ASP A 449 -18.05 -30.82 -17.51
C ASP A 449 -16.93 -29.79 -17.37
N ILE A 450 -16.08 -29.94 -16.35
CA ILE A 450 -14.95 -29.05 -16.08
C ILE A 450 -13.65 -29.83 -16.28
N VAL A 451 -12.77 -29.31 -17.13
CA VAL A 451 -11.42 -29.86 -17.34
C VAL A 451 -10.42 -28.89 -16.73
N GLU A 452 -9.67 -29.36 -15.73
CA GLU A 452 -8.57 -28.60 -15.15
C GLU A 452 -7.32 -28.76 -16.04
N ARG A 453 -7.27 -27.97 -17.12
CA ARG A 453 -6.15 -27.93 -18.06
C ARG A 453 -4.94 -27.23 -17.45
N HIS A 454 -3.75 -27.51 -17.97
CA HIS A 454 -2.54 -26.74 -17.66
C HIS A 454 -2.69 -25.28 -18.08
N LEU A 455 -1.88 -24.42 -17.45
CA LEU A 455 -1.68 -23.05 -17.89
C LEU A 455 -1.07 -23.05 -19.31
N ALA A 456 -1.68 -22.27 -20.19
CA ALA A 456 -1.34 -22.18 -21.61
C ALA A 456 -0.93 -20.76 -21.99
N ASP A 457 -0.33 -20.62 -23.17
CA ASP A 457 0.01 -19.32 -23.74
C ASP A 457 -1.24 -18.45 -23.90
N GLY A 458 -1.16 -17.21 -23.44
CA GLY A 458 -2.25 -16.23 -23.48
C GLY A 458 -3.17 -16.23 -22.26
N ASP A 459 -3.01 -17.15 -21.30
CA ASP A 459 -3.77 -17.12 -20.05
C ASP A 459 -3.42 -15.86 -19.23
N ILE A 460 -4.43 -15.24 -18.63
CA ILE A 460 -4.26 -14.05 -17.80
C ILE A 460 -3.83 -14.46 -16.39
N VAL A 461 -2.68 -13.95 -15.97
CA VAL A 461 -2.09 -14.20 -14.65
C VAL A 461 -1.81 -12.87 -13.94
N LEU A 462 -1.97 -12.86 -12.62
CA LEU A 462 -1.53 -11.72 -11.81
C LEU A 462 -0.07 -11.91 -11.41
N PHE A 463 0.72 -10.87 -11.56
CA PHE A 463 2.13 -10.84 -11.25
C PHE A 463 2.44 -9.72 -10.25
N ASN A 464 3.08 -10.07 -9.14
CA ASN A 464 3.21 -9.22 -7.96
C ASN A 464 4.61 -9.29 -7.33
N ARG A 465 5.17 -8.14 -6.96
CA ARG A 465 6.36 -8.05 -6.09
C ARG A 465 5.98 -7.68 -4.66
N GLN A 466 6.56 -8.38 -3.69
CA GLN A 466 6.47 -8.02 -2.28
C GLN A 466 7.76 -7.28 -1.88
N PRO A 467 7.68 -6.12 -1.19
CA PRO A 467 6.49 -5.40 -0.71
C PRO A 467 5.80 -4.56 -1.81
N SER A 468 4.48 -4.41 -1.71
CA SER A 468 3.68 -3.59 -2.64
C SER A 468 3.44 -2.19 -2.07
N LEU A 469 3.90 -1.15 -2.78
CA LEU A 469 3.81 0.25 -2.33
C LEU A 469 2.68 1.03 -3.02
N HIS A 470 2.31 0.65 -4.24
CA HIS A 470 1.28 1.31 -5.02
C HIS A 470 0.51 0.29 -5.86
N LYS A 471 -0.60 0.69 -6.50
CA LYS A 471 -1.44 -0.24 -7.30
C LYS A 471 -0.65 -1.01 -8.36
N LEU A 472 0.33 -0.38 -9.03
CA LEU A 472 1.09 -1.01 -10.11
C LEU A 472 2.10 -2.09 -9.63
N SER A 473 2.24 -2.30 -8.31
CA SER A 473 3.09 -3.39 -7.80
C SER A 473 2.44 -4.76 -8.01
N ILE A 474 1.18 -4.80 -8.45
CA ILE A 474 0.47 -5.98 -8.93
C ILE A 474 -0.23 -5.63 -10.24
N MET A 475 0.06 -6.37 -11.31
CA MET A 475 -0.53 -6.16 -12.64
C MET A 475 -0.84 -7.51 -13.29
N SER A 476 -1.74 -7.51 -14.26
CA SER A 476 -2.05 -8.71 -15.05
C SER A 476 -1.20 -8.77 -16.32
N HIS A 477 -0.70 -9.98 -16.60
CA HIS A 477 0.09 -10.28 -17.78
C HIS A 477 -0.47 -11.53 -18.45
N LYS A 478 -0.16 -11.70 -19.73
CA LYS A 478 -0.39 -12.93 -20.49
C LYS A 478 0.75 -13.90 -20.25
N ALA A 479 0.43 -15.11 -19.87
CA ALA A 479 1.44 -16.15 -19.69
C ALA A 479 2.03 -16.60 -21.04
N LYS A 480 3.33 -16.84 -21.07
CA LYS A 480 4.08 -17.42 -22.18
C LYS A 480 4.95 -18.56 -21.66
N VAL A 481 4.67 -19.80 -22.03
CA VAL A 481 5.35 -20.95 -21.43
C VAL A 481 6.74 -21.13 -22.05
N HIS A 482 7.76 -21.32 -21.21
CA HIS A 482 9.14 -21.57 -21.64
C HIS A 482 9.82 -22.70 -20.87
N LYS A 483 10.98 -23.16 -21.37
CA LYS A 483 11.72 -24.30 -20.79
C LYS A 483 12.50 -23.98 -19.51
N HIS A 484 12.96 -22.74 -19.33
CA HIS A 484 13.73 -22.33 -18.14
C HIS A 484 12.86 -22.32 -16.86
N ARG A 485 13.51 -22.17 -15.69
CA ARG A 485 12.86 -22.25 -14.36
C ARG A 485 12.55 -20.90 -13.71
N THR A 486 13.12 -19.82 -14.22
CA THR A 486 12.90 -18.45 -13.74
C THR A 486 11.66 -17.85 -14.36
N LEU A 487 11.03 -16.88 -13.70
CA LEU A 487 9.99 -16.06 -14.33
C LEU A 487 10.68 -15.01 -15.19
N GLN A 488 10.19 -14.78 -16.41
CA GLN A 488 10.78 -13.83 -17.35
C GLN A 488 9.81 -12.71 -17.68
N PHE A 489 10.26 -11.47 -17.77
CA PHE A 489 9.44 -10.38 -18.26
C PHE A 489 10.31 -9.27 -18.85
N ASN A 490 9.66 -8.36 -19.58
CA ASN A 490 10.33 -7.26 -20.26
C ASN A 490 10.80 -6.20 -19.25
N GLU A 491 12.03 -5.73 -19.43
CA GLU A 491 12.72 -4.80 -18.55
C GLU A 491 12.05 -3.41 -18.49
N CYS A 492 11.27 -3.03 -19.52
CA CYS A 492 10.45 -1.82 -19.48
C CYS A 492 9.45 -1.78 -18.31
N VAL A 493 9.07 -2.95 -17.78
CA VAL A 493 8.08 -3.12 -16.70
C VAL A 493 8.75 -3.22 -15.32
N CYS A 494 10.09 -3.18 -15.24
CA CYS A 494 10.80 -3.28 -13.96
C CYS A 494 10.52 -2.11 -13.01
N THR A 495 10.33 -0.90 -13.54
CA THR A 495 10.14 0.31 -12.73
C THR A 495 8.90 0.25 -11.83
N PRO A 496 7.70 -0.15 -12.32
CA PRO A 496 6.54 -0.40 -11.44
C PRO A 496 6.78 -1.40 -10.32
N TYR A 497 7.56 -2.46 -10.58
CA TYR A 497 7.87 -3.44 -9.55
C TYR A 497 9.03 -2.99 -8.66
N ASN A 498 9.80 -1.96 -9.06
CA ASN A 498 11.06 -1.60 -8.45
C ASN A 498 12.02 -2.81 -8.34
N ALA A 499 12.07 -3.61 -9.42
CA ALA A 499 12.86 -4.83 -9.52
C ALA A 499 14.16 -4.59 -10.31
N ASP A 500 15.25 -5.27 -9.95
CA ASP A 500 16.60 -5.06 -10.48
C ASP A 500 17.36 -6.36 -10.84
N PHE A 501 16.69 -7.51 -10.86
CA PHE A 501 17.21 -8.83 -11.28
C PHE A 501 18.48 -9.28 -10.52
N ASP A 502 18.61 -8.96 -9.24
CA ASP A 502 19.75 -9.30 -8.38
C ASP A 502 19.61 -10.65 -7.63
N GLY A 503 18.55 -11.41 -7.92
CA GLY A 503 18.12 -12.59 -7.16
C GLY A 503 16.72 -12.47 -6.57
N ASP A 504 16.07 -11.32 -6.81
CA ASP A 504 14.68 -11.06 -6.49
C ASP A 504 13.72 -12.18 -6.94
N GLU A 505 12.69 -12.41 -6.11
CA GLU A 505 11.61 -13.37 -6.39
C GLU A 505 10.27 -12.65 -6.46
N MET A 506 9.42 -13.06 -7.41
CA MET A 506 8.09 -12.52 -7.58
C MET A 506 7.02 -13.61 -7.53
N ASN A 507 5.80 -13.22 -7.14
CA ASN A 507 4.66 -14.12 -7.03
C ASN A 507 3.81 -14.05 -8.30
N LEU A 508 3.32 -15.19 -8.73
CA LEU A 508 2.38 -15.35 -9.83
C LEU A 508 1.11 -16.04 -9.33
N HIS A 509 -0.05 -15.48 -9.65
CA HIS A 509 -1.36 -16.05 -9.28
C HIS A 509 -2.19 -16.30 -10.53
N LEU A 510 -2.75 -17.51 -10.65
CA LEU A 510 -3.62 -17.89 -11.76
C LEU A 510 -5.09 -17.71 -11.37
N LEU A 511 -5.80 -16.90 -12.13
CA LEU A 511 -7.22 -16.59 -11.91
C LEU A 511 -8.09 -17.77 -12.32
N GLN A 512 -8.99 -18.20 -11.43
CA GLN A 512 -9.78 -19.43 -11.59
C GLN A 512 -11.15 -19.21 -12.23
N THR A 513 -11.68 -17.97 -12.25
CA THR A 513 -13.00 -17.64 -12.80
C THR A 513 -12.87 -16.72 -14.01
N GLU A 514 -13.82 -16.80 -14.95
CA GLU A 514 -13.83 -15.94 -16.14
C GLU A 514 -14.09 -14.46 -15.80
N GLU A 515 -14.96 -14.19 -14.82
CA GLU A 515 -15.22 -12.82 -14.34
C GLU A 515 -13.93 -12.17 -13.82
N ALA A 516 -13.17 -12.87 -12.98
CA ALA A 516 -11.91 -12.36 -12.45
C ALA A 516 -10.84 -12.18 -13.55
N LYS A 517 -10.80 -13.08 -14.55
CA LYS A 517 -9.93 -12.94 -15.72
C LYS A 517 -10.26 -11.68 -16.52
N ALA A 518 -11.55 -11.42 -16.76
CA ALA A 518 -11.99 -10.24 -17.49
C ALA A 518 -11.65 -8.94 -16.74
N GLU A 519 -11.95 -8.86 -15.44
CA GLU A 519 -11.60 -7.71 -14.60
C GLU A 519 -10.09 -7.47 -14.59
N ALA A 520 -9.29 -8.52 -14.42
CA ALA A 520 -7.83 -8.40 -14.40
C ALA A 520 -7.28 -7.96 -15.76
N ALA A 521 -7.79 -8.50 -16.88
CA ALA A 521 -7.32 -8.13 -18.21
C ALA A 521 -7.62 -6.66 -18.55
N VAL A 522 -8.81 -6.18 -18.19
CA VAL A 522 -9.26 -4.81 -18.50
C VAL A 522 -8.68 -3.78 -17.53
N LEU A 523 -8.82 -4.00 -16.22
CA LEU A 523 -8.47 -2.98 -15.22
C LEU A 523 -7.00 -3.07 -14.79
N MET A 524 -6.46 -4.29 -14.67
CA MET A 524 -5.11 -4.53 -14.15
C MET A 524 -4.07 -4.78 -15.24
N GLY A 525 -4.45 -4.77 -16.52
CA GLY A 525 -3.56 -5.01 -17.65
C GLY A 525 -2.42 -4.01 -17.71
N THR A 526 -1.22 -4.49 -18.03
CA THR A 526 0.00 -3.67 -18.12
C THR A 526 -0.15 -2.50 -19.11
N LYS A 527 -0.81 -2.73 -20.25
CA LYS A 527 -1.04 -1.71 -21.29
C LYS A 527 -1.96 -0.58 -20.85
N ASN A 528 -2.90 -0.85 -19.95
CA ASN A 528 -3.81 0.15 -19.40
C ASN A 528 -3.20 0.87 -18.18
N ASN A 529 -2.17 0.29 -17.57
CA ASN A 529 -1.46 0.83 -16.40
C ASN A 529 -0.04 1.29 -16.73
N ILE A 530 0.19 1.87 -17.91
CA ILE A 530 1.49 2.48 -18.27
C ILE A 530 1.77 3.72 -17.40
N VAL A 531 0.73 4.47 -17.04
CA VAL A 531 0.81 5.71 -16.27
C VAL A 531 0.55 5.48 -14.78
N THR A 532 1.24 6.24 -13.94
CA THR A 532 0.96 6.25 -12.49
C THR A 532 -0.27 7.11 -12.17
N PRO A 533 -1.15 6.67 -11.24
CA PRO A 533 -2.33 7.43 -10.87
C PRO A 533 -2.00 8.70 -10.05
N ARG A 534 -0.75 8.88 -9.62
CA ARG A 534 -0.35 10.01 -8.77
C ARG A 534 -0.31 11.34 -9.55
N ASN A 535 0.35 11.34 -10.70
CA ASN A 535 0.63 12.54 -11.50
C ASN A 535 0.38 12.34 -13.01
N GLY A 536 -0.03 11.14 -13.42
CA GLY A 536 -0.28 10.80 -14.81
C GLY A 536 0.98 10.67 -15.66
N GLU A 537 2.16 10.52 -15.06
CA GLU A 537 3.42 10.27 -15.79
C GLU A 537 3.57 8.80 -16.19
N PRO A 538 4.25 8.49 -17.31
CA PRO A 538 4.55 7.12 -17.68
C PRO A 538 5.58 6.52 -16.72
N LEU A 539 5.21 5.40 -16.10
CA LEU A 539 6.07 4.61 -15.24
C LEU A 539 6.73 3.46 -16.02
N ILE A 540 5.97 2.82 -16.93
CA ILE A 540 6.48 1.81 -17.86
C ILE A 540 7.05 2.53 -19.07
N ALA A 541 8.35 2.44 -19.26
CA ALA A 541 9.09 3.16 -20.31
C ALA A 541 10.43 2.47 -20.60
N ALA A 542 11.22 3.02 -21.52
CA ALA A 542 12.58 2.52 -21.77
C ALA A 542 13.45 2.74 -20.51
N ILE A 543 14.30 1.75 -20.20
CA ILE A 543 15.24 1.82 -19.08
C ILE A 543 16.68 1.63 -19.56
N GLN A 544 17.63 2.16 -18.79
CA GLN A 544 19.08 1.89 -18.88
C GLN A 544 19.60 1.67 -20.32
N ASP A 545 19.89 0.42 -20.69
CA ASP A 545 20.50 0.05 -21.98
C ASP A 545 19.64 0.42 -23.19
N PHE A 546 18.31 0.39 -23.07
CA PHE A 546 17.43 0.83 -24.15
C PHE A 546 17.55 2.34 -24.41
N ILE A 547 17.78 3.14 -23.34
CA ILE A 547 18.04 4.58 -23.47
C ILE A 547 19.43 4.80 -24.08
N THR A 548 20.46 4.09 -23.60
CA THR A 548 21.82 4.21 -24.15
C THR A 548 21.86 3.82 -25.62
N GLY A 549 21.23 2.70 -25.99
CA GLY A 549 21.11 2.24 -27.37
C GLY A 549 20.32 3.20 -28.25
N GLY A 550 19.19 3.72 -27.75
CA GLY A 550 18.40 4.74 -28.45
C GLY A 550 19.17 6.05 -28.68
N TYR A 551 19.93 6.49 -27.68
CA TYR A 551 20.78 7.68 -27.77
C TYR A 551 21.88 7.49 -28.82
N LEU A 552 22.66 6.41 -28.70
CA LEU A 552 23.76 6.09 -29.63
C LEU A 552 23.29 5.86 -31.06
N LEU A 553 22.08 5.30 -31.24
CA LEU A 553 21.46 5.13 -32.54
C LEU A 553 21.11 6.48 -33.18
N THR A 554 20.70 7.47 -32.40
CA THR A 554 20.16 8.74 -32.91
C THR A 554 21.16 9.90 -32.97
N VAL A 555 22.43 9.67 -32.59
CA VAL A 555 23.51 10.67 -32.75
C VAL A 555 23.74 11.00 -34.24
N LYS A 556 24.09 12.25 -34.54
CA LYS A 556 24.31 12.74 -35.93
C LYS A 556 25.34 11.95 -36.74
N ASN A 557 26.31 11.31 -36.10
CA ASN A 557 27.38 10.55 -36.75
C ASN A 557 27.01 9.07 -37.02
N ALA A 558 25.82 8.62 -36.65
CA ALA A 558 25.37 7.25 -36.91
C ALA A 558 24.83 7.10 -38.34
N PHE A 559 25.64 6.52 -39.23
CA PHE A 559 25.27 6.21 -40.61
C PHE A 559 25.36 4.71 -40.91
N PHE A 560 24.35 4.19 -41.60
CA PHE A 560 24.22 2.79 -41.94
C PHE A 560 24.09 2.62 -43.45
N ASP A 561 24.75 1.61 -43.99
CA ASP A 561 24.53 1.15 -45.36
C ASP A 561 23.25 0.30 -45.43
N ARG A 562 22.80 0.00 -46.65
CA ARG A 562 21.56 -0.75 -46.87
C ARG A 562 21.55 -2.10 -46.15
N SER A 563 22.70 -2.78 -46.09
CA SER A 563 22.78 -4.11 -45.49
C SER A 563 22.57 -4.05 -43.96
N LYS A 564 23.29 -3.16 -43.27
CA LYS A 564 23.14 -2.96 -41.82
C LYS A 564 21.77 -2.38 -41.47
N ALA A 565 21.27 -1.41 -42.24
CA ALA A 565 19.94 -0.84 -42.03
C ALA A 565 18.87 -1.93 -42.08
N SER A 566 18.89 -2.76 -43.13
CA SER A 566 17.93 -3.86 -43.30
C SER A 566 18.04 -4.89 -42.17
N GLN A 567 19.26 -5.23 -41.75
CA GLN A 567 19.49 -6.17 -40.64
C GLN A 567 18.96 -5.63 -39.30
N LEU A 568 19.22 -4.35 -39.00
CA LEU A 568 18.74 -3.71 -37.78
C LEU A 568 17.21 -3.71 -37.72
N ILE A 569 16.54 -3.34 -38.80
CA ILE A 569 15.08 -3.26 -38.82
C ILE A 569 14.45 -4.66 -38.84
N SER A 570 15.11 -5.65 -39.43
CA SER A 570 14.65 -7.05 -39.40
C SER A 570 14.51 -7.61 -37.99
N SER A 571 15.22 -7.03 -37.01
CA SER A 571 15.06 -7.38 -35.58
C SER A 571 13.66 -7.05 -35.02
N ILE A 572 12.87 -6.21 -35.70
CA ILE A 572 11.49 -5.89 -35.33
C ILE A 572 10.55 -7.05 -35.69
N LEU A 573 10.83 -7.77 -36.78
CA LEU A 573 9.99 -8.87 -37.24
C LEU A 573 10.03 -10.02 -36.22
N SER A 574 8.87 -10.52 -35.82
CA SER A 574 8.73 -11.73 -35.00
C SER A 574 8.13 -12.86 -35.83
N LEU A 575 8.12 -14.07 -35.27
CA LEU A 575 7.45 -15.23 -35.87
C LEU A 575 5.94 -15.01 -36.09
N SER A 576 5.34 -14.06 -35.37
CA SER A 576 3.91 -13.75 -35.42
C SER A 576 3.57 -12.51 -36.26
N ASP A 577 4.55 -11.66 -36.60
CA ASP A 577 4.33 -10.39 -37.30
C ASP A 577 5.03 -10.40 -38.67
N HIS A 578 4.23 -10.47 -39.73
CA HIS A 578 4.66 -10.41 -41.13
C HIS A 578 4.44 -9.04 -41.76
N THR A 579 4.45 -7.96 -40.96
CA THR A 579 4.28 -6.61 -41.48
C THR A 579 5.34 -6.28 -42.54
N PRO A 580 4.94 -5.89 -43.77
CA PRO A 580 5.90 -5.41 -44.75
C PRO A 580 6.52 -4.09 -44.27
N ILE A 581 7.83 -3.97 -44.41
CA ILE A 581 8.60 -2.80 -43.99
C ILE A 581 8.96 -1.96 -45.21
N ASP A 582 8.61 -0.67 -45.17
CA ASP A 582 8.96 0.28 -46.22
C ASP A 582 10.25 1.02 -45.86
N LEU A 583 11.39 0.63 -46.45
CA LEU A 583 12.65 1.34 -46.24
C LEU A 583 12.59 2.75 -46.88
N PRO A 584 12.89 3.83 -46.14
CA PRO A 584 12.84 5.19 -46.65
C PRO A 584 13.99 5.46 -47.62
N LYS A 585 13.91 6.58 -48.36
CA LYS A 585 15.03 7.04 -49.19
C LYS A 585 16.24 7.33 -48.30
N PRO A 586 17.48 6.96 -48.70
CA PRO A 586 18.66 7.21 -47.88
C PRO A 586 18.89 8.72 -47.71
N CYS A 587 19.32 9.11 -46.51
CA CYS A 587 19.65 10.50 -46.18
C CYS A 587 20.75 11.07 -47.09
N ILE A 588 21.75 10.24 -47.43
CA ILE A 588 22.83 10.60 -48.35
C ILE A 588 22.72 9.69 -49.57
N MET A 589 22.55 10.29 -50.75
CA MET A 589 22.41 9.57 -52.02
C MET A 589 23.77 9.33 -52.71
N LYS A 590 24.63 10.36 -52.75
CA LYS A 590 26.00 10.32 -53.28
C LYS A 590 26.98 10.83 -52.21
N PRO A 591 28.19 10.26 -52.06
CA PRO A 591 28.82 9.24 -52.90
C PRO A 591 28.33 7.81 -52.67
N ARG A 592 27.73 7.52 -51.51
CA ARG A 592 27.13 6.21 -51.18
C ARG A 592 25.75 6.41 -50.56
N ALA A 593 24.86 5.45 -50.79
CA ALA A 593 23.55 5.40 -50.16
C ALA A 593 23.70 5.08 -48.66
N LEU A 594 23.52 6.10 -47.81
CA LEU A 594 23.60 5.97 -46.35
C LEU A 594 22.31 6.45 -45.69
N TRP A 595 21.84 5.66 -44.73
CA TRP A 595 20.71 5.97 -43.87
C TRP A 595 21.22 6.51 -42.55
N SER A 596 20.61 7.57 -42.04
CA SER A 596 20.92 8.06 -40.69
C SER A 596 20.23 7.18 -39.65
N GLY A 597 20.81 7.08 -38.46
CA GLY A 597 20.18 6.33 -37.38
C GLY A 597 18.83 6.91 -36.92
N LYS A 598 18.59 8.21 -37.15
CA LYS A 598 17.27 8.84 -36.96
C LYS A 598 16.21 8.26 -37.92
N GLN A 599 16.57 7.95 -39.17
CA GLN A 599 15.67 7.27 -40.11
C GLN A 599 15.33 5.85 -39.63
N ILE A 600 16.32 5.13 -39.09
CA ILE A 600 16.10 3.79 -38.51
C ILE A 600 15.16 3.87 -37.30
N PHE A 601 15.36 4.84 -36.42
CA PHE A 601 14.47 5.08 -35.28
C PHE A 601 13.03 5.40 -35.71
N SER A 602 12.86 6.16 -36.78
CA SER A 602 11.53 6.51 -37.33
C SER A 602 10.74 5.26 -37.76
N LEU A 603 11.42 4.23 -38.26
CA LEU A 603 10.79 2.95 -38.64
C LEU A 603 10.33 2.11 -37.45
N ILE A 604 10.86 2.34 -36.24
CA ILE A 604 10.36 1.72 -35.00
C ILE A 604 8.92 2.21 -34.73
N LEU A 605 8.68 3.51 -34.97
CA LEU A 605 7.39 4.16 -34.79
C LEU A 605 6.41 3.82 -35.91
N LYS A 606 6.89 3.89 -37.16
CA LYS A 606 6.08 3.69 -38.36
C LYS A 606 6.82 2.78 -39.35
N PRO A 607 6.63 1.45 -39.26
CA PRO A 607 7.32 0.50 -40.15
C PRO A 607 6.78 0.49 -41.59
N HIS A 608 5.51 0.86 -41.80
CA HIS A 608 4.86 0.87 -43.10
C HIS A 608 4.11 2.19 -43.34
N LYS A 609 4.04 2.67 -44.60
CA LYS A 609 3.43 3.98 -44.90
C LYS A 609 1.94 4.05 -44.56
N ASN A 610 1.20 2.99 -44.87
CA ASN A 610 -0.25 2.90 -44.63
C ASN A 610 -0.60 2.32 -43.25
N LYS A 611 0.36 1.69 -42.59
CA LYS A 611 0.19 1.01 -41.30
C LYS A 611 1.18 1.60 -40.31
N GLY A 612 0.68 2.49 -39.47
CA GLY A 612 1.45 2.98 -38.35
C GLY A 612 0.96 4.32 -37.83
N ILE A 613 1.62 4.71 -36.76
CA ILE A 613 1.31 5.88 -35.95
C ILE A 613 1.75 7.12 -36.72
N SER A 614 0.96 8.20 -36.72
CA SER A 614 1.42 9.53 -37.12
C SER A 614 1.46 10.40 -35.87
N ILE A 615 2.66 10.57 -35.31
CA ILE A 615 2.87 11.41 -34.12
C ILE A 615 3.73 12.61 -34.44
N ASN A 616 3.46 13.68 -33.70
CA ASN A 616 4.19 14.93 -33.78
C ASN A 616 4.61 15.34 -32.36
N LEU A 617 5.88 15.72 -32.21
CA LEU A 617 6.45 16.13 -30.93
C LEU A 617 7.51 17.20 -31.17
N LYS A 618 7.45 18.25 -30.34
CA LYS A 618 8.54 19.21 -30.17
C LYS A 618 8.88 19.30 -28.70
N THR A 619 10.09 18.90 -28.33
CA THR A 619 10.51 18.97 -26.93
C THR A 619 12.00 19.23 -26.81
N LYS A 620 12.36 19.86 -25.69
CA LYS A 620 13.75 20.00 -25.27
C LYS A 620 14.22 18.65 -24.72
N GLY A 621 15.40 18.23 -25.13
CA GLY A 621 16.14 17.15 -24.48
C GLY A 621 16.89 17.67 -23.25
N ARG A 622 17.55 16.76 -22.54
CA ARG A 622 18.21 16.99 -21.26
C ARG A 622 19.39 17.95 -21.35
N ASN A 623 20.16 17.91 -22.44
CA ASN A 623 21.40 18.69 -22.62
C ASN A 623 21.19 19.89 -23.54
N TYR A 624 19.97 20.44 -23.55
CA TYR A 624 19.61 21.59 -24.38
C TYR A 624 20.40 22.83 -23.93
N CYS A 625 21.01 23.50 -24.90
CA CYS A 625 21.88 24.66 -24.70
C CYS A 625 21.14 25.95 -24.31
N GLY A 626 19.81 25.92 -24.20
CA GLY A 626 18.97 27.05 -23.79
C GLY A 626 18.50 27.94 -24.95
N HIS A 627 19.21 27.92 -26.08
CA HIS A 627 18.97 28.76 -27.26
C HIS A 627 19.10 27.95 -28.56
N GLY A 628 18.59 28.49 -29.66
CA GLY A 628 18.72 27.90 -31.00
C GLY A 628 17.69 26.84 -31.37
N GLU A 629 16.83 26.38 -30.46
CA GLU A 629 15.81 25.35 -30.70
C GLU A 629 16.39 24.15 -31.48
N GLU A 630 15.92 23.89 -32.71
CA GLU A 630 16.41 22.83 -33.61
C GLU A 630 17.88 22.98 -34.05
N PHE A 631 18.43 24.19 -33.98
CA PHE A 631 19.84 24.51 -34.29
C PHE A 631 20.77 24.42 -33.07
N CYS A 632 20.31 23.86 -31.95
CA CYS A 632 21.17 23.70 -30.78
C CYS A 632 22.44 22.88 -31.11
N VAL A 633 23.59 23.37 -30.64
CA VAL A 633 24.92 22.79 -30.87
C VAL A 633 24.98 21.31 -30.47
N ASN A 634 24.34 20.97 -29.35
CA ASN A 634 24.35 19.62 -28.78
C ASN A 634 23.37 18.63 -29.42
N ASP A 635 22.60 19.03 -30.45
CA ASP A 635 21.51 18.22 -31.03
C ASP A 635 20.55 17.66 -29.96
N SER A 636 20.14 18.54 -29.03
CA SER A 636 19.32 18.19 -27.87
C SER A 636 17.94 18.85 -27.91
N TYR A 637 17.41 19.10 -29.12
CA TYR A 637 16.02 19.53 -29.34
C TYR A 637 15.34 18.52 -30.28
N VAL A 638 14.39 17.79 -29.74
CA VAL A 638 13.74 16.66 -30.40
C VAL A 638 12.54 17.16 -31.19
N LEU A 639 12.60 16.98 -32.50
CA LEU A 639 11.55 17.29 -33.44
C LEU A 639 11.13 16.01 -34.17
N ILE A 640 9.91 15.56 -33.91
CA ILE A 640 9.27 14.47 -34.62
C ILE A 640 8.08 15.04 -35.39
N ARG A 641 8.03 14.78 -36.69
CA ARG A 641 6.88 15.13 -37.53
C ARG A 641 6.43 13.91 -38.31
N ASN A 642 5.15 13.59 -38.26
CA ASN A 642 4.55 12.42 -38.92
C ASN A 642 5.33 11.12 -38.65
N SER A 643 5.77 10.95 -37.40
CA SER A 643 6.60 9.83 -36.92
C SER A 643 8.00 9.73 -37.53
N GLU A 644 8.50 10.80 -38.15
CA GLU A 644 9.88 10.93 -38.61
C GLU A 644 10.68 11.81 -37.65
N LEU A 645 11.80 11.30 -37.15
CA LEU A 645 12.72 12.02 -36.28
C LEU A 645 13.65 12.92 -37.12
N LEU A 646 13.38 14.22 -37.09
CA LEU A 646 14.09 15.22 -37.91
C LEU A 646 15.36 15.74 -37.19
N SER A 647 15.22 16.13 -35.93
CA SER A 647 16.31 16.66 -35.11
C SER A 647 16.29 16.07 -33.70
N GLY A 648 17.43 16.11 -33.01
CA GLY A 648 17.53 15.70 -31.63
C GLY A 648 17.98 14.26 -31.42
N THR A 649 18.62 14.03 -30.29
CA THR A 649 18.97 12.70 -29.78
C THR A 649 17.90 12.22 -28.80
N MET A 650 17.62 10.92 -28.81
CA MET A 650 16.64 10.32 -27.91
C MET A 650 17.31 9.99 -26.57
N ASP A 651 16.79 10.59 -25.51
CA ASP A 651 17.34 10.57 -24.16
C ASP A 651 16.28 10.11 -23.13
N LYS A 652 16.63 10.09 -21.84
CA LYS A 652 15.68 9.72 -20.78
C LYS A 652 14.43 10.62 -20.76
N SER A 653 14.53 11.89 -21.14
CA SER A 653 13.36 12.80 -21.10
C SER A 653 12.31 12.43 -22.16
N THR A 654 12.75 11.83 -23.27
CA THR A 654 11.91 11.49 -24.42
C THR A 654 11.53 10.01 -24.48
N LEU A 655 12.37 9.10 -23.98
CA LEU A 655 12.10 7.65 -23.97
C LEU A 655 11.80 7.07 -22.59
N GLY A 656 12.30 7.71 -21.52
CA GLY A 656 12.33 7.16 -20.17
C GLY A 656 11.15 7.56 -19.29
N SER A 657 11.08 6.97 -18.10
CA SER A 657 10.02 7.21 -17.12
C SER A 657 10.12 8.60 -16.47
N GLY A 658 8.97 9.17 -16.07
CA GLY A 658 8.91 10.38 -15.24
C GLY A 658 8.84 11.71 -16.01
N SER A 659 8.51 11.68 -17.29
CA SER A 659 8.18 12.87 -18.07
C SER A 659 6.95 12.65 -18.95
N LYS A 660 6.06 13.64 -19.01
CA LYS A 660 4.89 13.65 -19.90
C LYS A 660 5.25 13.97 -21.35
N THR A 661 6.45 14.51 -21.61
CA THR A 661 6.96 14.75 -22.98
C THR A 661 7.48 13.50 -23.67
N ASN A 662 7.33 12.33 -23.03
CA ASN A 662 7.76 11.04 -23.56
C ASN A 662 6.97 10.65 -24.82
N ILE A 663 7.66 10.08 -25.80
CA ILE A 663 7.08 9.59 -27.04
C ILE A 663 5.98 8.53 -26.82
N PHE A 664 6.20 7.59 -25.90
CA PHE A 664 5.26 6.52 -25.55
C PHE A 664 4.01 7.09 -24.87
N TYR A 665 4.16 8.16 -24.09
CA TYR A 665 3.05 8.86 -23.48
C TYR A 665 2.17 9.55 -24.53
N ILE A 666 2.79 10.18 -25.53
CA ILE A 666 2.07 10.83 -26.63
C ILE A 666 1.32 9.80 -27.48
N ILE A 667 1.95 8.65 -27.76
CA ILE A 667 1.29 7.53 -28.45
C ILE A 667 0.09 7.05 -27.63
N LEU A 668 0.27 6.84 -26.33
CA LEU A 668 -0.80 6.40 -25.42
C LEU A 668 -2.00 7.35 -25.43
N ARG A 669 -1.76 8.68 -25.40
CA ARG A 669 -2.83 9.69 -25.33
C ARG A 669 -3.56 9.92 -26.64
N ASN A 670 -2.83 9.93 -27.74
CA ASN A 670 -3.40 10.20 -29.06
C ASN A 670 -4.02 8.96 -29.71
N LEU A 671 -3.54 7.76 -29.36
CA LEU A 671 -4.00 6.49 -29.91
C LEU A 671 -4.49 5.56 -28.79
N ASN A 672 -3.67 4.58 -28.39
CA ASN A 672 -4.02 3.57 -27.39
C ASN A 672 -2.77 2.96 -26.73
N GLY A 673 -2.99 2.18 -25.66
CA GLY A 673 -1.93 1.48 -24.94
C GLY A 673 -1.29 0.33 -25.73
N ASP A 674 -2.00 -0.27 -26.67
CA ASP A 674 -1.45 -1.34 -27.54
C ASP A 674 -0.34 -0.81 -28.45
N GLU A 675 -0.56 0.31 -29.14
CA GLU A 675 0.44 0.92 -30.02
C GLU A 675 1.66 1.44 -29.21
N ALA A 676 1.43 1.99 -28.02
CA ALA A 676 2.51 2.39 -27.12
C ALA A 676 3.35 1.17 -26.67
N GLY A 677 2.68 0.08 -26.30
CA GLY A 677 3.32 -1.19 -25.93
C GLY A 677 4.12 -1.82 -27.08
N ASN A 678 3.55 -1.81 -28.28
CA ASN A 678 4.23 -2.29 -29.48
C ASN A 678 5.46 -1.44 -29.78
N ALA A 679 5.36 -0.11 -29.75
CA ALA A 679 6.50 0.78 -29.97
C ALA A 679 7.63 0.55 -28.95
N MET A 680 7.29 0.35 -27.66
CA MET A 680 8.27 0.01 -26.62
C MET A 680 8.96 -1.33 -26.89
N TRP A 681 8.19 -2.35 -27.25
CA TRP A 681 8.72 -3.68 -27.57
C TRP A 681 9.66 -3.67 -28.79
N ARG A 682 9.27 -2.94 -29.86
CA ARG A 682 10.12 -2.76 -31.04
C ARG A 682 11.43 -2.04 -30.69
N LEU A 683 11.36 -1.00 -29.85
CA LEU A 683 12.54 -0.28 -29.37
C LEU A 683 13.49 -1.22 -28.61
N ALA A 684 12.96 -2.01 -27.67
CA ALA A 684 13.76 -2.94 -26.88
C ALA A 684 14.57 -3.90 -27.78
N ARG A 685 13.93 -4.53 -28.76
CA ARG A 685 14.59 -5.48 -29.68
C ARG A 685 15.67 -4.82 -30.54
N VAL A 686 15.35 -3.67 -31.16
CA VAL A 686 16.30 -2.95 -32.04
C VAL A 686 17.50 -2.45 -31.24
N THR A 687 17.27 -1.85 -30.07
CA THR A 687 18.36 -1.28 -29.26
C THR A 687 19.23 -2.36 -28.64
N SER A 688 18.65 -3.47 -28.15
CA SER A 688 19.43 -4.62 -27.67
C SER A 688 20.33 -5.19 -28.77
N TYR A 689 19.77 -5.43 -29.96
CA TYR A 689 20.54 -5.95 -31.09
C TYR A 689 21.62 -4.95 -31.57
N PHE A 690 21.28 -3.66 -31.63
CA PHE A 690 22.21 -2.61 -32.03
C PHE A 690 23.37 -2.49 -31.05
N LEU A 691 23.09 -2.41 -29.75
CA LEU A 691 24.10 -2.21 -28.71
C LEU A 691 25.06 -3.39 -28.61
N ALA A 692 24.52 -4.63 -28.71
CA ALA A 692 25.34 -5.85 -28.71
C ALA A 692 26.33 -5.91 -29.87
N ASN A 693 25.93 -5.47 -31.07
CA ASN A 693 26.78 -5.50 -32.26
C ASN A 693 27.71 -4.29 -32.39
N ARG A 694 27.30 -3.12 -31.87
CA ARG A 694 28.16 -1.93 -31.84
C ARG A 694 29.29 -2.07 -30.83
N GLY A 695 29.00 -2.69 -29.68
CA GLY A 695 29.85 -2.66 -28.51
C GLY A 695 29.70 -1.35 -27.74
N PHE A 696 29.53 -1.47 -26.43
CA PHE A 696 29.59 -0.38 -25.47
C PHE A 696 30.19 -0.94 -24.19
N SER A 697 31.35 -0.39 -23.79
CA SER A 697 32.11 -0.87 -22.65
C SER A 697 32.60 0.31 -21.85
N LEU A 698 32.80 0.10 -20.55
CA LEU A 698 33.43 1.04 -19.64
C LEU A 698 34.77 0.45 -19.21
N GLY A 699 35.85 1.20 -19.39
CA GLY A 699 37.20 0.82 -18.98
C GLY A 699 37.72 1.66 -17.81
N ILE A 700 38.93 1.34 -17.36
CA ILE A 700 39.63 2.17 -16.38
C ILE A 700 40.07 3.52 -16.98
N ASP A 701 40.41 3.54 -18.26
CA ASP A 701 40.85 4.75 -18.98
C ASP A 701 39.77 5.84 -19.01
N ASP A 702 38.50 5.44 -19.00
CA ASP A 702 37.33 6.33 -18.99
C ASP A 702 37.21 7.16 -17.69
N VAL A 703 37.85 6.69 -16.61
CA VAL A 703 37.84 7.33 -15.29
C VAL A 703 39.21 7.85 -14.86
N THR A 704 40.24 7.67 -15.70
CA THR A 704 41.59 8.18 -15.43
C THR A 704 41.62 9.70 -15.61
N PRO A 705 42.03 10.48 -14.60
CA PRO A 705 42.14 11.92 -14.71
C PRO A 705 43.35 12.30 -15.60
N THR A 706 43.12 13.25 -16.49
CA THR A 706 44.14 13.91 -17.31
C THR A 706 45.05 14.80 -16.46
N TYR A 707 46.28 15.04 -16.94
CA TYR A 707 47.23 15.92 -16.25
C TYR A 707 46.71 17.37 -16.10
N GLY A 708 45.91 17.85 -17.06
CA GLY A 708 45.23 19.15 -16.99
C GLY A 708 44.33 19.24 -15.77
N LEU A 709 43.42 18.27 -15.63
CA LEU A 709 42.52 18.15 -14.49
C LEU A 709 43.26 18.03 -13.16
N LEU A 710 44.34 17.24 -13.08
CA LEU A 710 45.12 17.09 -11.85
C LEU A 710 45.75 18.41 -11.40
N ARG A 711 46.31 19.20 -12.34
CA ARG A 711 46.86 20.53 -12.04
C ARG A 711 45.75 21.48 -11.58
N ALA A 712 44.64 21.54 -12.32
CA ALA A 712 43.51 22.41 -11.98
C ALA A 712 42.91 22.05 -10.61
N LYS A 713 42.76 20.75 -10.31
CA LYS A 713 42.33 20.25 -9.00
C LYS A 713 43.26 20.71 -7.88
N GLY A 714 44.58 20.55 -8.05
CA GLY A 714 45.57 20.96 -7.06
C GLY A 714 45.55 22.46 -6.76
N GLU A 715 45.33 23.29 -7.78
CA GLU A 715 45.18 24.74 -7.63
C GLU A 715 43.88 25.11 -6.89
N LEU A 716 42.76 24.50 -7.27
CA LEU A 716 41.46 24.72 -6.61
C LEU A 716 41.47 24.32 -5.14
N LEU A 717 42.07 23.17 -4.80
CA LEU A 717 42.19 22.70 -3.41
C LEU A 717 43.04 23.67 -2.58
N ARG A 718 44.20 24.10 -3.09
CA ARG A 718 45.09 25.02 -2.38
C ARG A 718 44.41 26.36 -2.09
N GLN A 719 43.70 26.91 -3.08
CA GLN A 719 42.94 28.16 -2.90
C GLN A 719 41.78 27.99 -1.91
N GLY A 720 41.04 26.88 -2.01
CA GLY A 720 39.92 26.57 -1.12
C GLY A 720 40.36 26.37 0.33
N TYR A 721 41.42 25.59 0.57
CA TYR A 721 41.94 25.37 1.92
C TYR A 721 42.49 26.64 2.54
N LYS A 722 43.20 27.48 1.77
CA LYS A 722 43.69 28.77 2.26
C LYS A 722 42.55 29.67 2.78
N LYS A 723 41.44 29.75 2.05
CA LYS A 723 40.24 30.49 2.51
C LYS A 723 39.62 29.91 3.77
N VAL A 724 39.55 28.57 3.87
CA VAL A 724 39.01 27.91 5.06
C VAL A 724 39.90 28.18 6.28
N ASP A 725 41.22 28.13 6.10
CA ASP A 725 42.18 28.46 7.16
C ASP A 725 42.07 29.93 7.60
N GLU A 726 41.85 30.85 6.66
CA GLU A 726 41.54 32.26 6.95
C GLU A 726 40.25 32.41 7.78
N TYR A 727 39.18 31.68 7.46
CA TYR A 727 37.95 31.70 8.26
C TYR A 727 38.16 31.13 9.67
N ILE A 728 38.95 30.06 9.81
CA ILE A 728 39.29 29.48 11.11
C ILE A 728 40.14 30.46 11.93
N ALA A 729 41.08 31.17 11.30
CA ALA A 729 41.88 32.20 11.95
C ALA A 729 41.00 33.36 12.44
N ASN A 730 40.09 33.86 11.59
CA ASN A 730 39.15 34.92 11.95
C ASN A 730 38.24 34.56 13.12
N LEU A 731 37.81 33.28 13.23
CA LEU A 731 37.06 32.81 14.40
C LEU A 731 37.93 32.83 15.67
N LYS A 732 39.18 32.36 15.59
CA LYS A 732 40.11 32.36 16.73
C LYS A 732 40.44 33.78 17.22
N GLU A 733 40.52 34.73 16.29
CA GLU A 733 40.74 36.15 16.58
C GLU A 733 39.45 36.90 16.98
N GLY A 734 38.29 36.24 16.96
CA GLY A 734 37.00 36.85 17.30
C GLY A 734 36.48 37.87 16.28
N LYS A 735 37.06 37.91 15.07
CA LYS A 735 36.70 38.85 13.99
C LYS A 735 35.57 38.35 13.09
N LEU A 736 35.12 37.11 13.27
CA LEU A 736 34.08 36.52 12.42
C LEU A 736 32.69 37.01 12.85
N GLU A 737 32.04 37.79 11.98
CA GLU A 737 30.67 38.25 12.21
C GLU A 737 29.66 37.09 12.07
N PRO A 738 28.82 36.82 13.10
CA PRO A 738 27.82 35.77 13.04
C PRO A 738 26.69 36.14 12.07
N GLN A 739 26.28 35.18 11.25
CA GLN A 739 25.11 35.34 10.40
C GLN A 739 23.82 35.41 11.25
N PRO A 740 22.77 36.11 10.78
CA PRO A 740 21.52 36.25 11.52
C PRO A 740 20.92 34.90 11.94
N GLY A 741 20.67 34.73 13.25
CA GLY A 741 20.11 33.52 13.83
C GLY A 741 21.08 32.34 13.98
N ARG A 742 22.40 32.56 13.80
CA ARG A 742 23.44 31.55 14.01
C ARG A 742 24.49 32.03 15.01
N SER A 743 25.13 31.09 15.68
CA SER A 743 26.36 31.38 16.43
C SER A 743 27.54 31.64 15.49
N ALA A 744 28.62 32.23 16.00
CA ALA A 744 29.85 32.40 15.22
C ALA A 744 30.44 31.06 14.74
N GLU A 745 30.30 29.99 15.53
CA GLU A 745 30.76 28.65 15.15
C GLU A 745 29.89 28.02 14.05
N GLU A 746 28.56 28.15 14.15
CA GLU A 746 27.64 27.68 13.11
C GLU A 746 27.81 28.46 11.81
N THR A 747 28.13 29.74 11.92
CA THR A 747 28.45 30.60 10.78
C THR A 747 29.72 30.12 10.08
N LEU A 748 30.76 29.79 10.85
CA LEU A 748 31.98 29.20 10.31
C LEU A 748 31.68 27.89 9.55
N GLU A 749 30.93 26.97 10.16
CA GLU A 749 30.61 25.68 9.52
C GLU A 749 29.87 25.87 8.19
N ALA A 750 28.95 26.84 8.13
CA ALA A 750 28.23 27.14 6.89
C ALA A 750 29.12 27.74 5.80
N MET A 751 30.03 28.65 6.16
CA MET A 751 31.00 29.24 5.22
C MET A 751 31.95 28.16 4.68
N ILE A 752 32.46 27.28 5.56
CA ILE A 752 33.32 26.16 5.15
C ILE A 752 32.58 25.22 4.20
N LEU A 753 31.37 24.77 4.55
CA LEU A 753 30.56 23.90 3.69
C LEU A 753 30.30 24.50 2.31
N LYS A 754 30.06 25.81 2.25
CA LYS A 754 29.87 26.54 0.98
C LYS A 754 31.14 26.48 0.11
N GLU A 755 32.30 26.85 0.65
CA GLU A 755 33.56 26.80 -0.12
C GLU A 755 33.90 25.37 -0.56
N LEU A 756 33.75 24.37 0.31
CA LEU A 756 34.03 22.96 -0.03
C LEU A 756 33.08 22.43 -1.12
N SER A 757 31.83 22.89 -1.16
CA SER A 757 30.88 22.55 -2.22
C SER A 757 31.29 23.17 -3.56
N VAL A 758 31.76 24.43 -3.54
CA VAL A 758 32.26 25.12 -4.74
C VAL A 758 33.48 24.40 -5.33
N ILE A 759 34.40 23.91 -4.51
CA ILE A 759 35.57 23.14 -4.96
C ILE A 759 35.12 21.93 -5.78
N ARG A 760 34.19 21.13 -5.24
CA ARG A 760 33.66 19.94 -5.92
C ARG A 760 33.00 20.31 -7.24
N ASP A 761 32.16 21.35 -7.26
CA ASP A 761 31.41 21.73 -8.45
C ASP A 761 32.32 22.29 -9.55
N HIS A 762 33.35 23.06 -9.20
CA HIS A 762 34.36 23.55 -10.16
C HIS A 762 35.26 22.43 -10.69
N ALA A 763 35.75 21.55 -9.81
CA ALA A 763 36.52 20.38 -10.21
C ALA A 763 35.70 19.46 -11.13
N GLY A 764 34.40 19.30 -10.85
CA GLY A 764 33.48 18.54 -11.68
C GLY A 764 33.26 19.15 -13.05
N LYS A 765 33.03 20.47 -13.15
CA LYS A 765 32.90 21.15 -14.45
C LYS A 765 34.16 21.01 -15.30
N LYS A 766 35.33 21.26 -14.71
CA LYS A 766 36.62 21.09 -15.41
C LYS A 766 36.86 19.65 -15.86
N CYS A 767 36.46 18.67 -15.04
CA CYS A 767 36.50 17.26 -15.44
C CYS A 767 35.64 17.01 -16.69
N LEU A 768 34.40 17.48 -16.71
CA LEU A 768 33.49 17.27 -17.83
C LEU A 768 33.97 17.93 -19.14
N ASP A 769 34.62 19.09 -19.03
CA ASP A 769 35.17 19.80 -20.19
C ASP A 769 36.37 19.07 -20.82
N GLU A 770 37.13 18.29 -20.03
CA GLU A 770 38.32 17.56 -20.49
C GLU A 770 38.02 16.14 -20.99
N LEU A 771 36.90 15.53 -20.58
CA LEU A 771 36.54 14.18 -20.99
C LEU A 771 36.13 14.11 -22.47
N ALA A 772 36.57 13.07 -23.16
CA ALA A 772 36.17 12.82 -24.55
C ALA A 772 34.66 12.59 -24.68
N ALA A 773 34.07 13.08 -25.78
CA ALA A 773 32.63 12.91 -26.05
C ALA A 773 32.20 11.43 -26.21
N SER A 774 33.13 10.53 -26.55
CA SER A 774 32.89 9.09 -26.65
C SER A 774 32.97 8.35 -25.32
N ASN A 775 33.33 9.04 -24.23
CA ASN A 775 33.54 8.43 -22.93
C ASN A 775 32.24 7.79 -22.38
N ALA A 776 32.29 6.53 -21.96
CA ALA A 776 31.11 5.76 -21.61
C ALA A 776 30.34 6.31 -20.38
N PRO A 777 30.97 6.63 -19.23
CA PRO A 777 30.30 7.23 -18.08
C PRO A 777 29.66 8.59 -18.41
N LEU A 778 30.31 9.39 -19.26
CA LEU A 778 29.80 10.67 -19.69
C LEU A 778 28.54 10.48 -20.55
N LEU A 779 28.58 9.58 -21.53
CA LEU A 779 27.43 9.25 -22.38
C LEU A 779 26.24 8.76 -21.57
N MET A 780 26.45 7.86 -20.59
CA MET A 780 25.38 7.39 -19.70
C MET A 780 24.77 8.51 -18.85
N ALA A 781 25.60 9.45 -18.37
CA ALA A 781 25.13 10.61 -17.63
C ALA A 781 24.35 11.60 -18.52
N LEU A 782 24.82 11.82 -19.76
CA LEU A 782 24.21 12.70 -20.75
C LEU A 782 22.86 12.18 -21.25
N CYS A 783 22.78 10.89 -21.63
CA CYS A 783 21.52 10.28 -22.06
C CYS A 783 20.58 10.01 -20.87
N GLY A 784 21.15 9.86 -19.67
CA GLY A 784 20.40 9.64 -18.44
C GLY A 784 20.03 8.19 -18.18
N SER A 785 20.70 7.22 -18.82
CA SER A 785 20.46 5.80 -18.60
C SER A 785 20.77 5.39 -17.16
N LYS A 786 21.99 5.68 -16.68
CA LYS A 786 22.43 5.43 -15.31
C LYS A 786 23.54 6.40 -14.91
N GLY A 787 23.52 6.80 -13.64
CA GLY A 787 24.48 7.75 -13.09
C GLY A 787 24.12 9.22 -13.36
N SER A 788 24.93 10.11 -12.82
CA SER A 788 24.81 11.55 -12.97
C SER A 788 26.18 12.17 -13.23
N LEU A 789 26.20 13.42 -13.67
CA LEU A 789 27.45 14.18 -13.83
C LEU A 789 28.25 14.27 -12.52
N ILE A 790 27.57 14.25 -11.38
CA ILE A 790 28.21 14.23 -10.05
C ILE A 790 28.95 12.89 -9.85
N ASN A 791 28.34 11.76 -10.23
CA ASN A 791 28.97 10.44 -10.07
C ASN A 791 30.26 10.36 -10.88
N VAL A 792 30.25 10.87 -12.13
CA VAL A 792 31.44 10.92 -12.98
C VAL A 792 32.52 11.80 -12.32
N SER A 793 32.14 12.99 -11.85
CA SER A 793 33.05 13.88 -11.13
C SER A 793 33.64 13.25 -9.87
N GLN A 794 32.90 12.43 -9.13
CA GLN A 794 33.39 11.79 -7.90
C GLN A 794 34.37 10.65 -8.19
N MET A 795 34.16 9.92 -9.29
CA MET A 795 35.07 8.86 -9.71
C MET A 795 36.41 9.41 -10.24
N VAL A 796 36.36 10.52 -10.98
CA VAL A 796 37.54 11.08 -11.68
C VAL A 796 38.23 12.19 -10.87
N ALA A 797 37.48 13.21 -10.44
CA ALA A 797 38.03 14.44 -9.89
C ALA A 797 38.18 14.42 -8.36
N CYS A 798 37.07 14.42 -7.62
CA CYS A 798 37.05 14.54 -6.15
C CYS A 798 35.69 14.08 -5.59
N VAL A 799 35.71 13.28 -4.52
CA VAL A 799 34.48 12.79 -3.87
C VAL A 799 33.74 13.93 -3.13
N GLY A 800 34.48 14.79 -2.42
CA GLY A 800 33.96 15.96 -1.71
C GLY A 800 33.57 15.70 -0.25
N GLN A 801 32.87 16.66 0.35
CA GLN A 801 32.50 16.63 1.76
C GLN A 801 31.52 15.50 2.09
N GLN A 802 31.87 14.67 3.09
CA GLN A 802 30.97 13.69 3.68
C GLN A 802 30.14 14.36 4.78
N ALA A 803 28.83 14.41 4.57
CA ALA A 803 27.89 14.99 5.53
C ALA A 803 27.15 13.89 6.28
N ILE A 804 27.08 14.02 7.60
CA ILE A 804 26.34 13.11 8.50
C ILE A 804 25.25 13.92 9.17
N ARG A 805 23.98 13.51 9.04
CA ARG A 805 22.83 14.30 9.49
C ARG A 805 22.87 15.75 9.00
N GLY A 806 23.39 15.95 7.78
CA GLY A 806 23.58 17.24 7.10
C GLY A 806 24.53 18.24 7.78
N ALA A 807 25.33 17.79 8.75
CA ALA A 807 26.50 18.52 9.25
C ALA A 807 27.80 17.83 8.79
N ARG A 808 28.94 18.50 8.99
CA ARG A 808 30.26 17.86 8.88
C ARG A 808 30.42 16.79 9.97
N VAL A 809 31.44 15.95 9.84
CA VAL A 809 31.63 14.82 10.77
C VAL A 809 31.74 15.33 12.22
N PRO A 810 30.89 14.84 13.14
CA PRO A 810 30.92 15.27 14.53
C PRO A 810 32.15 14.74 15.27
N ASP A 811 32.48 15.35 16.40
CA ASP A 811 33.57 14.88 17.26
C ASP A 811 33.17 13.62 18.01
N GLY A 812 33.82 12.50 17.69
CA GLY A 812 33.62 11.20 18.36
C GLY A 812 34.51 10.98 19.57
N TYR A 813 35.55 11.79 19.74
CA TYR A 813 36.52 11.76 20.84
C TYR A 813 36.64 13.15 21.47
N GLY A 814 37.37 13.29 22.58
CA GLY A 814 37.53 14.55 23.32
C GLY A 814 37.94 15.75 22.45
N ASN A 815 36.94 16.50 21.96
CA ASN A 815 37.01 17.61 21.01
C ASN A 815 37.74 17.31 19.69
N ARG A 816 37.62 16.10 19.15
CA ARG A 816 38.14 15.74 17.82
C ARG A 816 37.38 14.59 17.18
N SER A 817 37.43 14.50 15.86
CA SER A 817 36.78 13.45 15.07
C SER A 817 37.50 12.10 15.19
N LEU A 818 38.83 12.09 15.04
CA LEU A 818 39.69 10.91 15.13
C LEU A 818 40.98 11.22 15.92
N PRO A 819 41.64 10.20 16.50
CA PRO A 819 42.90 10.38 17.22
C PRO A 819 44.07 10.92 16.40
N HIS A 820 43.99 10.78 15.07
CA HIS A 820 45.00 11.24 14.10
C HIS A 820 45.03 12.77 13.93
N PHE A 821 43.98 13.47 14.36
CA PHE A 821 43.88 14.93 14.26
C PHE A 821 44.09 15.61 15.61
N GLY A 822 44.46 16.89 15.56
CA GLY A 822 44.61 17.74 16.73
C GLY A 822 43.29 17.94 17.47
N ARG A 823 43.35 18.28 18.76
CA ARG A 823 42.15 18.65 19.53
C ARG A 823 41.66 20.02 19.07
N GLY A 824 40.35 20.15 18.86
CA GLY A 824 39.72 21.39 18.39
C GLY A 824 40.00 21.71 16.92
N GLU A 825 40.57 20.78 16.16
CA GLU A 825 40.91 21.01 14.75
C GLU A 825 39.64 21.03 13.88
N LYS A 826 39.39 22.16 13.21
CA LYS A 826 38.23 22.37 12.32
C LYS A 826 38.59 22.34 10.83
N SER A 827 39.79 21.86 10.49
CA SER A 827 40.29 21.75 9.11
C SER A 827 39.36 20.88 8.23
N PRO A 828 39.33 21.07 6.90
CA PRO A 828 38.51 20.26 5.99
C PRO A 828 38.74 18.75 6.17
N LEU A 829 40.00 18.31 6.18
CA LEU A 829 40.40 16.90 6.30
C LEU A 829 39.98 16.31 7.65
N ALA A 830 40.16 17.04 8.75
CA ALA A 830 39.78 16.56 10.09
C ALA A 830 38.27 16.34 10.24
N LYS A 831 37.43 16.96 9.42
CA LYS A 831 35.97 16.90 9.54
C LYS A 831 35.30 16.26 8.30
N GLY A 832 36.01 15.38 7.60
CA GLY A 832 35.43 14.51 6.59
C GLY A 832 35.34 15.07 5.17
N PHE A 833 36.15 16.06 4.81
CA PHE A 833 36.35 16.38 3.40
C PHE A 833 37.27 15.35 2.75
N VAL A 834 36.80 14.74 1.65
CA VAL A 834 37.56 13.74 0.88
C VAL A 834 38.02 14.40 -0.40
N GLU A 835 39.33 14.67 -0.50
CA GLU A 835 39.92 15.34 -1.67
C GLU A 835 40.25 14.35 -2.78
N ASN A 836 40.47 13.09 -2.42
CA ASN A 836 40.73 12.01 -3.37
C ASN A 836 39.47 11.62 -4.15
N SER A 837 39.69 11.06 -5.34
CA SER A 837 38.65 10.43 -6.14
C SER A 837 38.65 8.92 -5.92
N PHE A 838 37.62 8.21 -6.38
CA PHE A 838 37.62 6.75 -6.31
C PHE A 838 38.74 6.14 -7.17
N TYR A 839 39.15 6.81 -8.25
CA TYR A 839 40.30 6.42 -9.06
C TYR A 839 41.63 6.54 -8.30
N SER A 840 41.87 7.68 -7.64
CA SER A 840 43.13 7.89 -6.92
C SER A 840 43.27 7.01 -5.67
N GLY A 841 42.14 6.55 -5.13
CA GLY A 841 42.07 5.80 -3.88
C GLY A 841 41.96 6.71 -2.66
N LEU A 842 41.19 6.27 -1.67
CA LEU A 842 40.96 7.02 -0.43
C LEU A 842 42.06 6.73 0.60
N THR A 843 42.48 7.77 1.32
CA THR A 843 43.33 7.58 2.51
C THR A 843 42.54 6.90 3.64
N THR A 844 43.23 6.41 4.67
CA THR A 844 42.59 5.67 5.77
C THR A 844 41.57 6.50 6.55
N THR A 845 41.85 7.78 6.79
CA THR A 845 40.94 8.71 7.47
C THR A 845 39.75 9.07 6.58
N GLU A 846 39.98 9.35 5.30
CA GLU A 846 38.92 9.62 4.31
C GLU A 846 37.98 8.41 4.13
N PHE A 847 38.54 7.20 4.02
CA PHE A 847 37.79 5.96 3.91
C PHE A 847 36.85 5.76 5.10
N PHE A 848 37.34 6.03 6.32
CA PHE A 848 36.53 5.93 7.52
C PHE A 848 35.36 6.92 7.49
N PHE A 849 35.61 8.19 7.17
CA PHE A 849 34.55 9.20 7.07
C PHE A 849 33.54 8.91 5.97
N HIS A 850 33.99 8.43 4.81
CA HIS A 850 33.12 7.99 3.74
C HIS A 850 32.23 6.81 4.16
N THR A 851 32.81 5.84 4.87
CA THR A 851 32.08 4.67 5.40
C THR A 851 31.01 5.09 6.42
N MET A 852 31.30 6.08 7.28
CA MET A 852 30.32 6.61 8.23
C MET A 852 29.08 7.18 7.50
N ALA A 853 29.29 8.03 6.49
CA ALA A 853 28.22 8.60 5.69
C ALA A 853 27.44 7.52 4.91
N GLY A 854 28.14 6.55 4.33
CA GLY A 854 27.52 5.42 3.63
C GLY A 854 26.62 4.57 4.54
N ARG A 855 27.04 4.31 5.79
CA ARG A 855 26.25 3.54 6.77
C ARG A 855 24.98 4.27 7.20
N GLU A 856 24.98 5.60 7.28
CA GLU A 856 23.77 6.38 7.56
C GLU A 856 22.69 6.14 6.49
N GLY A 857 23.05 6.20 5.21
CA GLY A 857 22.11 5.94 4.10
C GLY A 857 21.53 4.51 4.11
N LEU A 858 22.35 3.51 4.46
CA LEU A 858 21.91 2.11 4.60
C LEU A 858 20.93 1.92 5.75
N LEU A 859 21.24 2.48 6.93
CA LEU A 859 20.37 2.41 8.11
C LEU A 859 19.03 3.10 7.87
N ASP A 860 19.06 4.25 7.19
CA ASP A 860 17.86 4.99 6.83
C ASP A 860 16.90 4.17 5.97
N THR A 861 17.45 3.42 5.00
CA THR A 861 16.65 2.54 4.15
C THR A 861 15.96 1.45 4.98
N ALA A 862 16.64 0.87 5.97
CA ALA A 862 16.09 -0.17 6.82
C ALA A 862 15.01 0.33 7.80
N VAL A 863 15.22 1.48 8.45
CA VAL A 863 14.27 2.01 9.45
C VAL A 863 13.02 2.59 8.78
N LYS A 864 13.18 3.33 7.69
CA LYS A 864 12.09 4.11 7.09
C LYS A 864 11.07 3.26 6.37
N THR A 865 11.44 2.09 5.86
CA THR A 865 10.50 1.13 5.23
C THR A 865 9.40 0.67 6.20
N ALA A 866 9.76 0.42 7.47
CA ALA A 866 8.78 0.02 8.49
C ALA A 866 7.83 1.17 8.85
N GLU A 867 8.36 2.39 8.99
CA GLU A 867 7.58 3.57 9.36
C GLU A 867 6.59 4.00 8.28
N THR A 868 7.05 4.05 7.04
CA THR A 868 6.26 4.46 5.87
C THR A 868 5.17 3.44 5.57
N GLY A 869 5.48 2.14 5.63
CA GLY A 869 4.48 1.07 5.49
C GLY A 869 3.39 1.12 6.57
N TYR A 870 3.74 1.46 7.81
CA TYR A 870 2.75 1.68 8.87
C TYR A 870 1.86 2.90 8.61
N MET A 871 2.46 4.01 8.18
CA MET A 871 1.73 5.23 7.83
C MET A 871 0.76 4.99 6.67
N GLN A 872 1.23 4.40 5.58
CA GLN A 872 0.40 4.06 4.42
C GLN A 872 -0.77 3.17 4.81
N ARG A 873 -0.55 2.14 5.63
CA ARG A 873 -1.62 1.27 6.11
C ARG A 873 -2.69 2.05 6.90
N ARG A 874 -2.30 3.04 7.69
CA ARG A 874 -3.26 3.90 8.42
C ARG A 874 -4.08 4.76 7.46
N LEU A 875 -3.43 5.34 6.45
CA LEU A 875 -4.11 6.13 5.41
C LEU A 875 -5.12 5.29 4.63
N VAL A 876 -4.73 4.10 4.17
CA VAL A 876 -5.64 3.19 3.46
C VAL A 876 -6.85 2.86 4.32
N LYS A 877 -6.66 2.54 5.60
CA LYS A 877 -7.78 2.22 6.50
C LYS A 877 -8.71 3.41 6.79
N ALA A 878 -8.26 4.64 6.61
CA ALA A 878 -9.08 5.83 6.78
C ALA A 878 -9.83 6.21 5.49
N LEU A 879 -9.27 5.87 4.32
CA LEU A 879 -9.75 6.34 3.01
C LEU A 879 -10.35 5.23 2.13
N GLU A 880 -10.27 3.95 2.51
CA GLU A 880 -10.71 2.82 1.67
C GLU A 880 -12.19 2.86 1.29
N ASP A 881 -13.03 3.50 2.11
CA ASP A 881 -14.47 3.62 1.89
C ASP A 881 -14.88 4.77 0.96
N LEU A 882 -13.94 5.63 0.52
CA LEU A 882 -14.26 6.80 -0.30
C LEU A 882 -14.29 6.44 -1.79
N VAL A 883 -15.46 6.59 -2.37
CA VAL A 883 -15.76 6.23 -3.77
C VAL A 883 -16.45 7.40 -4.46
N SER A 884 -16.14 7.61 -5.74
CA SER A 884 -16.87 8.54 -6.60
C SER A 884 -18.21 7.93 -7.03
N HIS A 885 -19.31 8.65 -6.87
CA HIS A 885 -20.64 8.21 -7.26
C HIS A 885 -21.05 8.76 -8.63
N TYR A 886 -22.09 8.17 -9.22
CA TYR A 886 -22.61 8.56 -10.55
C TYR A 886 -23.11 10.01 -10.63
N ASP A 887 -23.39 10.65 -9.50
CA ASP A 887 -23.76 12.06 -9.42
C ASP A 887 -22.54 13.01 -9.35
N GLY A 888 -21.31 12.49 -9.47
CA GLY A 888 -20.06 13.24 -9.40
C GLY A 888 -19.54 13.49 -7.97
N SER A 889 -20.34 13.13 -6.95
CA SER A 889 -19.97 13.33 -5.54
C SER A 889 -19.07 12.21 -5.01
N VAL A 890 -18.20 12.54 -4.06
CA VAL A 890 -17.40 11.55 -3.32
C VAL A 890 -18.03 11.33 -1.97
N ARG A 891 -18.41 10.09 -1.68
CA ARG A 891 -19.09 9.73 -0.42
C ARG A 891 -18.37 8.60 0.29
N ASN A 892 -18.61 8.50 1.60
CA ASN A 892 -18.18 7.37 2.40
C ASN A 892 -19.21 6.22 2.37
N SER A 893 -18.87 5.10 3.01
CA SER A 893 -19.75 3.92 3.13
C SER A 893 -21.10 4.16 3.80
N ARG A 894 -21.29 5.29 4.50
CA ARG A 894 -22.57 5.70 5.12
C ARG A 894 -23.40 6.63 4.23
N GLY A 895 -22.86 7.05 3.08
CA GLY A 895 -23.49 8.01 2.17
C GLY A 895 -23.30 9.47 2.57
N GLU A 896 -22.43 9.77 3.53
CA GLU A 896 -22.05 11.15 3.87
C GLU A 896 -21.14 11.69 2.76
N VAL A 897 -21.47 12.88 2.24
CA VAL A 897 -20.71 13.55 1.18
C VAL A 897 -19.45 14.18 1.76
N ILE A 898 -18.29 13.83 1.20
CA ILE A 898 -16.99 14.43 1.53
C ILE A 898 -16.65 15.54 0.55
N GLN A 899 -16.92 15.33 -0.74
CA GLN A 899 -16.78 16.32 -1.80
C GLN A 899 -18.02 16.28 -2.70
N PHE A 900 -18.56 17.44 -3.06
CA PHE A 900 -19.68 17.53 -4.01
C PHE A 900 -19.24 17.21 -5.44
N VAL A 901 -18.04 17.63 -5.79
CA VAL A 901 -17.37 17.33 -7.05
C VAL A 901 -15.95 16.90 -6.70
N TYR A 902 -15.49 15.80 -7.28
CA TYR A 902 -14.12 15.33 -7.05
C TYR A 902 -13.11 16.41 -7.44
N GLY A 903 -12.24 16.82 -6.51
CA GLY A 903 -11.17 17.79 -6.79
C GLY A 903 -11.63 19.17 -7.26
N ASP A 904 -12.92 19.51 -7.09
CA ASP A 904 -13.59 20.70 -7.65
C ASP A 904 -13.64 20.80 -9.19
N ASP A 905 -12.99 19.89 -9.91
CA ASP A 905 -12.92 19.86 -11.39
C ASP A 905 -13.49 18.58 -12.03
N SER A 906 -13.73 17.53 -11.23
CA SER A 906 -14.18 16.20 -11.66
C SER A 906 -13.20 15.48 -12.61
N LEU A 907 -11.92 15.86 -12.62
CA LEU A 907 -10.93 15.31 -13.54
C LEU A 907 -10.06 14.22 -12.86
N ASP A 908 -9.63 13.24 -13.64
CA ASP A 908 -8.72 12.17 -13.19
C ASP A 908 -7.26 12.65 -13.24
N PRO A 909 -6.51 12.63 -12.12
CA PRO A 909 -5.08 12.92 -12.09
C PRO A 909 -4.26 12.05 -13.05
N ALA A 910 -4.70 10.80 -13.29
CA ALA A 910 -4.03 9.90 -14.20
C ALA A 910 -4.17 10.34 -15.67
N ALA A 911 -5.16 11.16 -16.01
CA ALA A 911 -5.45 11.60 -17.37
C ALA A 911 -4.83 12.95 -17.77
N MET A 912 -4.19 13.65 -16.83
CA MET A 912 -3.64 15.00 -17.04
C MET A 912 -2.42 15.01 -17.96
N GLU A 913 -2.49 15.72 -19.08
CA GLU A 913 -1.39 15.84 -20.07
C GLU A 913 -0.31 16.86 -19.68
N ASP A 914 -0.66 17.91 -18.95
CA ASP A 914 0.29 18.94 -18.51
C ASP A 914 0.24 19.10 -16.98
N ASN A 915 0.92 20.11 -16.43
CA ASN A 915 0.88 20.48 -15.02
C ASN A 915 -0.54 20.89 -14.61
N ASN A 916 -1.30 19.92 -14.08
CA ASN A 916 -2.68 20.07 -13.62
C ASN A 916 -3.65 20.57 -14.70
N LYS A 917 -3.38 20.27 -15.98
CA LYS A 917 -4.29 20.58 -17.09
C LYS A 917 -4.60 19.32 -17.90
N PRO A 918 -5.85 19.14 -18.35
CA PRO A 918 -6.27 17.94 -19.05
C PRO A 918 -5.67 17.84 -20.46
N VAL A 919 -5.46 18.97 -21.13
CA VAL A 919 -4.98 19.01 -22.52
C VAL A 919 -3.83 19.99 -22.66
N ASN A 920 -2.76 19.58 -23.35
CA ASN A 920 -1.71 20.52 -23.74
C ASN A 920 -2.01 21.13 -25.12
N LEU A 921 -2.50 22.37 -25.13
CA LEU A 921 -3.05 23.03 -26.32
C LEU A 921 -2.01 23.27 -27.43
N PHE A 922 -0.77 23.61 -27.07
CA PHE A 922 0.25 23.96 -28.06
C PHE A 922 0.77 22.74 -28.85
N PRO A 923 1.20 21.62 -28.23
CA PRO A 923 1.48 20.37 -28.93
C PRO A 923 0.26 19.85 -29.71
N MET A 924 -0.95 20.05 -29.18
CA MET A 924 -2.16 19.62 -29.87
C MET A 924 -2.37 20.36 -31.20
N LEU A 925 -2.23 21.69 -31.20
CA LEU A 925 -2.28 22.50 -32.41
C LEU A 925 -1.22 22.05 -33.42
N GLN A 926 0.00 21.77 -32.96
CA GLN A 926 1.07 21.26 -33.83
C GLN A 926 0.76 19.87 -34.39
N ASN A 927 0.14 19.01 -33.59
CA ASN A 927 -0.24 17.67 -34.03
C ASN A 927 -1.31 17.71 -35.11
N ILE A 928 -2.34 18.56 -34.94
CA ILE A 928 -3.42 18.70 -35.91
C ILE A 928 -2.93 19.35 -37.21
N THR A 929 -2.14 20.43 -37.12
CA THR A 929 -1.60 21.11 -38.30
C THR A 929 -0.69 20.21 -39.14
N ALA A 930 0.09 19.32 -38.50
CA ALA A 930 0.95 18.37 -39.20
C ALA A 930 0.19 17.14 -39.74
N SER A 931 -0.84 16.67 -39.03
CA SER A 931 -1.62 15.49 -39.44
C SER A 931 -2.62 15.79 -40.55
N TYR A 932 -3.16 17.00 -40.59
CA TYR A 932 -4.14 17.46 -41.60
C TYR A 932 -3.62 18.69 -42.34
N PRO A 933 -2.60 18.55 -43.22
CA PRO A 933 -2.10 19.67 -44.00
C PRO A 933 -3.12 20.01 -45.10
N CYS A 934 -3.94 21.04 -44.87
CA CYS A 934 -4.97 21.50 -45.80
C CYS A 934 -4.36 22.53 -46.75
N TYR A 935 -3.54 22.09 -47.71
CA TYR A 935 -2.79 23.01 -48.59
C TYR A 935 -3.69 23.88 -49.46
N GLU A 936 -4.87 23.39 -49.85
CA GLU A 936 -5.83 24.05 -50.74
C GLU A 936 -6.73 25.07 -50.02
N GLU A 937 -6.82 25.02 -48.67
CA GLU A 937 -7.67 25.94 -47.89
C GLU A 937 -6.98 27.26 -47.59
N LEU A 938 -7.71 28.37 -47.65
CA LEU A 938 -7.19 29.69 -47.28
C LEU A 938 -6.93 29.76 -45.76
N PRO A 939 -5.89 30.49 -45.32
CA PRO A 939 -5.64 30.74 -43.90
C PRO A 939 -6.74 31.64 -43.32
N LEU A 940 -7.16 31.36 -42.09
CA LEU A 940 -8.11 32.21 -41.36
C LEU A 940 -7.47 33.52 -40.92
N SER A 941 -8.26 34.60 -40.92
CA SER A 941 -7.87 35.88 -40.30
C SER A 941 -7.94 35.82 -38.77
N ALA A 942 -7.29 36.77 -38.08
CA ALA A 942 -7.30 36.82 -36.61
C ALA A 942 -8.72 36.98 -36.05
N ASP A 943 -9.57 37.78 -36.71
CA ASP A 943 -10.95 38.03 -36.30
C ASP A 943 -11.82 36.78 -36.54
N GLU A 944 -11.66 36.13 -37.69
CA GLU A 944 -12.35 34.87 -38.02
C GLU A 944 -12.03 33.75 -37.01
N ILE A 945 -10.78 33.66 -36.53
CA ILE A 945 -10.40 32.69 -35.51
C ILE A 945 -11.20 32.97 -34.23
N SER A 946 -11.19 34.21 -33.75
CA SER A 946 -11.88 34.58 -32.50
C SER A 946 -13.40 34.41 -32.60
N GLU A 947 -14.01 34.70 -33.75
CA GLU A 947 -15.44 34.47 -33.99
C GLU A 947 -15.80 32.98 -34.02
N ASN A 948 -15.09 32.19 -34.83
CA ASN A 948 -15.33 30.75 -34.95
C ASN A 948 -15.11 30.03 -33.61
N VAL A 949 -14.08 30.42 -32.85
CA VAL A 949 -13.81 29.87 -31.51
C VAL A 949 -14.98 30.15 -30.57
N LYS A 950 -15.52 31.37 -30.55
CA LYS A 950 -16.67 31.72 -29.71
C LYS A 950 -17.93 30.96 -30.11
N GLU A 951 -18.19 30.82 -31.41
CA GLU A 951 -19.32 30.05 -31.91
C GLU A 951 -19.23 28.58 -31.47
N ILE A 952 -18.06 27.95 -31.63
CA ILE A 952 -17.82 26.57 -31.22
C ILE A 952 -17.96 26.40 -29.70
N LEU A 953 -17.40 27.31 -28.89
CA LEU A 953 -17.48 27.23 -27.42
C LEU A 953 -18.91 27.39 -26.88
N ASN A 954 -19.73 28.19 -27.57
CA ASN A 954 -21.16 28.34 -27.25
C ASN A 954 -21.95 27.07 -27.58
N SER A 955 -21.54 26.30 -28.59
CA SER A 955 -22.15 25.00 -28.92
C SER A 955 -21.86 23.90 -27.89
N TRP A 956 -20.86 24.08 -27.02
CA TRP A 956 -20.45 23.07 -26.06
C TRP A 956 -21.36 23.00 -24.83
N ASP A 957 -21.71 21.78 -24.42
CA ASP A 957 -22.57 21.48 -23.28
C ASP A 957 -22.11 22.16 -21.97
N SER A 958 -23.06 22.39 -21.05
CA SER A 958 -22.81 22.90 -19.70
C SER A 958 -21.95 21.99 -18.82
N ASN A 959 -21.72 20.75 -19.27
CA ASN A 959 -20.88 19.77 -18.58
C ASN A 959 -19.38 20.07 -18.66
N ILE A 960 -18.96 21.04 -19.48
CA ILE A 960 -17.57 21.49 -19.57
C ILE A 960 -17.41 22.73 -18.70
N SER A 961 -16.36 22.73 -17.86
CA SER A 961 -16.08 23.85 -16.95
C SER A 961 -15.94 25.17 -17.71
N THR A 962 -16.58 26.22 -17.20
CA THR A 962 -16.47 27.59 -17.74
C THR A 962 -15.03 28.10 -17.71
N ASN A 963 -14.26 27.72 -16.68
CA ASN A 963 -12.84 28.06 -16.58
C ASN A 963 -12.03 27.49 -17.75
N PHE A 964 -12.34 26.27 -18.19
CA PHE A 964 -11.66 25.65 -19.32
C PHE A 964 -12.05 26.31 -20.66
N LYS A 965 -13.32 26.72 -20.82
CA LYS A 965 -13.74 27.51 -21.99
C LYS A 965 -12.97 28.84 -22.08
N ASN A 966 -12.84 29.55 -20.95
CA ASN A 966 -12.08 30.80 -20.89
C ASN A 966 -10.59 30.59 -21.17
N GLU A 967 -10.00 29.48 -20.72
CA GLU A 967 -8.61 29.15 -21.02
C GLU A 967 -8.38 28.92 -22.52
N LEU A 968 -9.30 28.24 -23.19
CA LEU A 968 -9.25 28.03 -24.64
C LEU A 968 -9.38 29.35 -25.40
N GLU A 969 -10.32 30.21 -25.00
CA GLU A 969 -10.50 31.52 -25.61
C GLU A 969 -9.23 32.37 -25.48
N ASN A 970 -8.63 32.42 -24.29
CA ASN A 970 -7.36 33.13 -24.06
C ASN A 970 -6.22 32.58 -24.92
N PHE A 971 -6.11 31.25 -25.07
CA PHE A 971 -5.09 30.63 -25.90
C PHE A 971 -5.21 31.02 -27.38
N PHE A 972 -6.43 31.00 -27.93
CA PHE A 972 -6.66 31.40 -29.31
C PHE A 972 -6.54 32.91 -29.51
N GLN A 973 -6.89 33.72 -28.51
CA GLN A 973 -6.67 35.16 -28.55
C GLN A 973 -5.18 35.51 -28.57
N ASP A 974 -4.36 34.82 -27.78
CA ASP A 974 -2.89 34.97 -27.82
C ASP A 974 -2.31 34.53 -29.17
N PHE A 975 -2.87 33.48 -29.77
CA PHE A 975 -2.49 33.04 -31.10
C PHE A 975 -2.88 34.07 -32.18
N ALA A 976 -4.09 34.63 -32.12
CA ALA A 976 -4.57 35.69 -32.99
C ALA A 976 -3.70 36.97 -32.88
N ASN A 977 -3.34 37.37 -31.65
CA ASN A 977 -2.43 38.50 -31.41
C ASN A 977 -1.05 38.28 -32.04
N LYS A 978 -0.52 37.03 -31.99
CA LYS A 978 0.73 36.67 -32.68
C LYS A 978 0.58 36.73 -34.21
N LEU A 979 -0.56 36.37 -34.76
CA LEU A 979 -0.82 36.52 -36.19
C LEU A 979 -0.84 37.99 -36.61
N ILE A 980 -1.52 38.85 -35.85
CA ILE A 980 -1.58 40.30 -36.12
C ILE A 980 -0.18 40.92 -36.08
N SER A 981 0.64 40.55 -35.09
CA SER A 981 2.01 41.08 -34.97
C SER A 981 2.90 40.66 -36.14
N ILE A 982 2.78 39.41 -36.60
CA ILE A 982 3.49 38.89 -37.78
C ILE A 982 3.01 39.59 -39.05
N GLN A 983 1.70 39.69 -39.26
CA GLN A 983 1.13 40.39 -40.42
C GLN A 983 1.58 41.85 -40.46
N THR A 984 1.64 42.51 -39.30
CA THR A 984 2.13 43.90 -39.19
C THR A 984 3.63 44.01 -39.48
N ALA A 985 4.44 43.07 -38.96
CA ALA A 985 5.88 43.05 -39.20
C ALA A 985 6.24 42.81 -40.67
N PHE A 986 5.44 42.03 -41.40
CA PHE A 986 5.67 41.69 -42.81
C PHE A 986 4.79 42.48 -43.80
N LYS A 987 4.17 43.60 -43.39
CA LYS A 987 3.31 44.44 -44.24
C LYS A 987 3.95 44.90 -45.55
N PHE A 988 5.27 45.00 -45.61
CA PHE A 988 6.03 45.50 -46.77
C PHE A 988 6.61 44.39 -47.65
N VAL A 989 6.33 43.11 -47.37
CA VAL A 989 6.82 41.99 -48.19
C VAL A 989 5.87 41.73 -49.36
N GLU A 990 6.40 41.77 -50.60
CA GLU A 990 5.61 41.60 -51.83
C GLU A 990 5.00 40.19 -51.95
N ASN A 991 5.66 39.16 -51.42
CA ASN A 991 5.23 37.77 -51.51
C ASN A 991 4.29 37.37 -50.35
N LYS A 992 3.00 37.67 -50.52
CA LYS A 992 1.94 37.36 -49.54
C LYS A 992 1.78 35.85 -49.28
N ASP A 993 2.09 35.00 -50.27
CA ASP A 993 1.95 33.55 -50.13
C ASP A 993 2.90 32.96 -49.09
N MET A 994 4.12 33.51 -48.98
CA MET A 994 5.09 33.09 -47.96
C MET A 994 4.67 33.53 -46.56
N VAL A 995 4.16 34.76 -46.42
CA VAL A 995 3.65 35.30 -45.15
C VAL A 995 2.46 34.46 -44.67
N ASN A 996 1.60 34.02 -45.59
CA ASN A 996 0.46 33.14 -45.32
C ASN A 996 0.84 31.73 -44.84
N GLN A 997 2.09 31.29 -44.99
CA GLN A 997 2.57 30.03 -44.41
C GLN A 997 3.04 30.18 -42.95
N ILE A 998 3.33 31.39 -42.48
CA ILE A 998 3.83 31.64 -41.12
C ILE A 998 2.65 31.55 -40.15
N ASN A 999 2.69 30.57 -39.24
CA ASN A 999 1.60 30.28 -38.28
C ASN A 999 0.22 30.05 -38.94
N ARG A 1000 0.21 29.44 -40.12
CA ARG A 1000 -1.01 29.09 -40.86
C ARG A 1000 -1.96 28.21 -40.04
N ILE A 1001 -3.23 28.61 -39.97
CA ILE A 1001 -4.34 27.80 -39.47
C ILE A 1001 -5.52 27.88 -40.44
N THR A 1002 -6.18 26.76 -40.66
CA THR A 1002 -7.32 26.62 -41.59
C THR A 1002 -8.59 26.25 -40.83
N ASN A 1003 -9.75 26.44 -41.45
CA ASN A 1003 -11.03 26.16 -40.80
C ASN A 1003 -11.17 24.68 -40.41
N THR A 1004 -10.77 23.77 -41.30
CA THR A 1004 -10.79 22.32 -41.02
C THR A 1004 -9.89 21.96 -39.84
N GLN A 1005 -8.70 22.56 -39.73
CA GLN A 1005 -7.79 22.33 -38.61
C GLN A 1005 -8.34 22.87 -37.29
N LEU A 1006 -9.00 24.03 -37.30
CA LEU A 1006 -9.61 24.62 -36.11
C LEU A 1006 -10.73 23.72 -35.56
N HIS A 1007 -11.65 23.27 -36.42
CA HIS A 1007 -12.70 22.34 -36.02
C HIS A 1007 -12.14 21.01 -35.50
N LYS A 1008 -11.18 20.40 -36.20
CA LYS A 1008 -10.54 19.16 -35.74
C LYS A 1008 -9.81 19.32 -34.41
N MET A 1009 -9.18 20.47 -34.19
CA MET A 1009 -8.56 20.78 -32.91
C MET A 1009 -9.61 20.86 -31.79
N MET A 1010 -10.69 21.60 -32.02
CA MET A 1010 -11.77 21.76 -31.03
C MET A 1010 -12.45 20.44 -30.68
N ASP A 1011 -12.77 19.61 -31.68
CA ASP A 1011 -13.36 18.28 -31.47
C ASP A 1011 -12.43 17.39 -30.63
N ALA A 1012 -11.14 17.38 -30.96
CA ALA A 1012 -10.18 16.54 -30.26
C ALA A 1012 -9.85 17.06 -28.85
N VAL A 1013 -9.88 18.37 -28.62
CA VAL A 1013 -9.80 18.98 -27.27
C VAL A 1013 -11.03 18.59 -26.45
N LYS A 1014 -12.23 18.67 -27.02
CA LYS A 1014 -13.49 18.27 -26.36
C LYS A 1014 -13.45 16.79 -25.97
N ASP A 1015 -13.05 15.91 -26.89
CA ASP A 1015 -12.92 14.47 -26.64
C ASP A 1015 -11.92 14.16 -25.51
N LYS A 1016 -10.72 14.77 -25.56
CA LYS A 1016 -9.71 14.58 -24.50
C LYS A 1016 -10.19 15.07 -23.13
N TYR A 1017 -10.89 16.20 -23.08
CA TYR A 1017 -11.45 16.71 -21.83
C TYR A 1017 -12.51 15.76 -21.26
N LEU A 1018 -13.40 15.21 -22.09
CA LEU A 1018 -14.41 14.25 -21.67
C LEU A 1018 -13.79 12.94 -21.16
N ARG A 1019 -12.76 12.43 -21.84
CA ARG A 1019 -12.00 11.25 -21.41
C ARG A 1019 -11.17 11.48 -20.15
N ALA A 1020 -10.83 12.74 -19.84
CA ALA A 1020 -10.09 13.10 -18.63
C ALA A 1020 -10.99 13.21 -17.39
N LYS A 1021 -12.32 13.11 -17.53
CA LYS A 1021 -13.20 13.09 -16.38
C LYS A 1021 -13.04 11.81 -15.58
N LEU A 1022 -13.14 11.93 -14.27
CA LEU A 1022 -13.12 10.78 -13.37
C LEU A 1022 -14.31 9.86 -13.64
N GLU A 1023 -14.03 8.58 -13.85
CA GLU A 1023 -15.07 7.56 -14.00
C GLU A 1023 -15.80 7.31 -12.66
N PRO A 1024 -17.13 7.25 -12.65
CA PRO A 1024 -17.90 6.84 -11.47
C PRO A 1024 -17.50 5.46 -10.95
N ALA A 1025 -17.75 5.21 -9.67
CA ALA A 1025 -17.35 4.03 -8.91
C ALA A 1025 -15.83 3.84 -8.73
N THR A 1026 -15.00 4.81 -9.15
CA THR A 1026 -13.56 4.79 -8.87
C THR A 1026 -13.30 4.90 -7.36
N ALA A 1027 -12.49 3.98 -6.83
CA ALA A 1027 -12.04 3.96 -5.43
C ALA A 1027 -10.96 5.03 -5.15
N VAL A 1028 -11.35 6.31 -5.29
CA VAL A 1028 -10.46 7.48 -5.20
C VAL A 1028 -9.72 7.57 -3.87
N GLY A 1029 -10.33 7.14 -2.77
CA GLY A 1029 -9.68 7.19 -1.46
C GLY A 1029 -8.51 6.22 -1.33
N ALA A 1030 -8.63 5.01 -1.89
CA ALA A 1030 -7.53 4.05 -1.91
C ALA A 1030 -6.36 4.54 -2.78
N ILE A 1031 -6.67 5.13 -3.95
CA ILE A 1031 -5.67 5.73 -4.85
C ILE A 1031 -4.96 6.90 -4.15
N CYS A 1032 -5.71 7.77 -3.47
CA CYS A 1032 -5.17 8.89 -2.69
C CYS A 1032 -4.22 8.41 -1.59
N ALA A 1033 -4.64 7.41 -0.79
CA ALA A 1033 -3.82 6.86 0.29
C ALA A 1033 -2.47 6.31 -0.22
N GLN A 1034 -2.47 5.62 -1.35
CA GLN A 1034 -1.26 5.07 -1.96
C GLN A 1034 -0.39 6.17 -2.58
N SER A 1035 -0.99 7.15 -3.26
CA SER A 1035 -0.29 8.25 -3.92
C SER A 1035 0.41 9.19 -2.93
N ILE A 1036 -0.06 9.27 -1.68
CA ILE A 1036 0.62 9.97 -0.59
C ILE A 1036 1.67 9.07 0.10
N GLY A 1037 1.36 7.78 0.25
CA GLY A 1037 2.21 6.81 0.95
C GLY A 1037 3.49 6.46 0.21
N GLU A 1038 3.41 6.22 -1.10
CA GLU A 1038 4.55 5.81 -1.93
C GLU A 1038 5.68 6.86 -1.94
N PRO A 1039 5.43 8.16 -2.21
CA PRO A 1039 6.50 9.16 -2.21
C PRO A 1039 7.12 9.35 -0.83
N ALA A 1040 6.38 9.11 0.25
CA ALA A 1040 6.93 9.18 1.60
C ALA A 1040 8.07 8.17 1.82
N THR A 1041 8.08 7.05 1.09
CA THR A 1041 9.23 6.12 1.07
C THR A 1041 10.46 6.71 0.39
N GLN A 1042 10.25 7.57 -0.62
CA GLN A 1042 11.28 8.20 -1.45
C GLN A 1042 11.72 9.59 -0.93
N MET A 1043 10.94 10.25 -0.07
CA MET A 1043 11.23 11.57 0.53
C MET A 1043 12.39 11.55 1.54
N THR A 1044 13.21 10.51 1.50
CA THR A 1044 14.48 10.47 2.18
C THR A 1044 15.43 11.46 1.53
N LEU A 1045 15.93 12.42 2.31
CA LEU A 1045 17.06 13.31 1.99
C LEU A 1045 16.73 14.69 1.38
N LYS A 1046 15.88 15.46 2.03
CA LYS A 1046 16.24 16.88 2.25
C LYS A 1046 16.10 17.21 3.72
N THR A 1047 17.07 16.78 4.52
CA THR A 1047 17.18 17.17 5.93
C THR A 1047 17.51 18.65 6.11
N PHE A 1048 17.92 19.35 5.04
CA PHE A 1048 18.16 20.79 5.07
C PHE A 1048 17.64 21.46 3.80
N HIS A 1049 16.35 21.79 3.81
CA HIS A 1049 15.91 23.03 3.21
C HIS A 1049 15.57 24.00 4.32
N PHE A 1050 16.51 24.90 4.57
CA PHE A 1050 16.23 26.15 5.26
C PHE A 1050 15.18 26.90 4.43
N ALA A 1051 14.14 27.44 5.05
CA ALA A 1051 13.08 28.21 4.37
C ALA A 1051 13.61 29.57 3.88
N GLY A 1052 14.64 29.56 3.04
CA GLY A 1052 15.42 30.74 2.67
C GLY A 1052 16.26 31.35 3.81
N ILE A 1053 16.05 30.93 5.07
CA ILE A 1053 16.72 31.47 6.26
C ILE A 1053 17.44 30.35 7.00
N ALA A 1054 18.77 30.47 7.08
CA ALA A 1054 19.71 29.42 7.41
C ALA A 1054 19.70 28.94 8.88
N SER A 1055 18.76 29.41 9.72
CA SER A 1055 18.79 29.26 11.19
C SER A 1055 17.65 28.43 11.79
N MET A 1056 16.48 28.30 11.15
CA MET A 1056 15.34 27.57 11.74
C MET A 1056 15.14 26.18 11.11
N ASN A 1057 15.42 25.14 11.90
CA ASN A 1057 15.15 23.75 11.51
C ASN A 1057 13.64 23.49 11.54
N ILE A 1058 13.05 23.21 10.38
CA ILE A 1058 11.64 22.81 10.25
C ILE A 1058 11.59 21.29 10.04
N THR A 1059 10.66 20.59 10.70
CA THR A 1059 10.41 19.17 10.43
C THR A 1059 9.95 19.00 8.97
N GLN A 1060 10.65 18.17 8.20
CA GLN A 1060 10.34 17.88 6.79
C GLN A 1060 10.30 16.37 6.55
N GLY A 1061 9.80 15.97 5.37
CA GLY A 1061 9.69 14.57 4.99
C GLY A 1061 8.63 13.80 5.79
N VAL A 1062 8.90 12.52 6.07
CA VAL A 1062 7.95 11.60 6.71
C VAL A 1062 7.47 12.07 8.10
N PRO A 1063 8.33 12.57 9.01
CA PRO A 1063 7.88 13.07 10.31
C PRO A 1063 6.84 14.19 10.19
N ARG A 1064 7.05 15.13 9.27
CA ARG A 1064 6.10 16.23 9.04
C ARG A 1064 4.76 15.73 8.51
N ILE A 1065 4.79 14.79 7.58
CA ILE A 1065 3.57 14.16 7.06
C ILE A 1065 2.83 13.43 8.19
N LYS A 1066 3.55 12.74 9.08
CA LYS A 1066 2.94 12.09 10.26
C LYS A 1066 2.30 13.10 11.20
N GLU A 1067 2.96 14.23 11.50
CA GLU A 1067 2.38 15.32 12.31
C GLU A 1067 1.06 15.82 11.71
N LEU A 1068 1.06 16.13 10.40
CA LEU A 1068 -0.12 16.62 9.68
C LEU A 1068 -1.27 15.60 9.70
N ILE A 1069 -0.98 14.32 9.45
CA ILE A 1069 -2.00 13.25 9.44
C ILE A 1069 -2.51 12.96 10.86
N ASN A 1070 -1.63 13.04 11.88
CA ASN A 1070 -2.03 12.82 13.27
C ASN A 1070 -2.80 14.02 13.85
N ALA A 1071 -2.73 15.19 13.20
CA ALA A 1071 -3.26 16.46 13.70
C ALA A 1071 -2.75 16.77 15.13
N THR A 1072 -1.45 16.57 15.34
CA THR A 1072 -0.75 16.76 16.63
C THR A 1072 0.07 18.03 16.67
#